data_AF-A0A1F3JR15-F1
#
_entry.id   AF-A0A1F3JR15-F1
#
_cell.length_a   1.000
_cell.length_b   1.000
_cell.length_c   1.000
_cell.angle_alpha   90.00
_cell.angle_beta   90.00
_cell.angle_gamma   90.00
#
_symmetry.space_group_name_H-M   'P 1'
#
loop_
_entity.id
_entity.type
_entity.pdbx_description
1 polymer ?
#
loop_
_entity_poly.entity_id
_entity_poly.type
_entity_poly.pdbx_seq_one_letter_code
_entity_poly.pdbx_strand_id
1 'polypeptide(L)'
;MANLGFTIRVALGMLPKTDKIESAQHGLQQEFVKLQEFKDSVLLQEFQELKKFVESEEFLTNKKNILGLDYKKTEEFKKEQNYFKLSKNKEIINYFKVLESADYHRFLEVEKSEELKEFQELNSYLESKAHHEIVEKYDARLKEEQGKLKTYQQQKKSKAIKDHISTSNSSKLKLLNEVVGSEQLAEYQSLLEFVNSKQLQEFKEALAQQLALEMAKKEQVKQLSKNPEVKAFLKKKEPYDDEKPSLVAEYEELKAYVQSSDYPKQLDTLRYKNTDQFVKESRFKTLAKDTKLVQYFKFESSAEYKTYLQFNDSKEWTAYQELEAYVTSPLYQENIEKSKYSNSDEYKSEERFNQLKINDSIKFWQRYGSSKPFGQFLKTSDSALLKEFESLKELVTSDKFQEYKSYMLDKQKWQKTEEFTKESRFLELKNSEDIKWYASVVGSTKFNELNAWRLTFEDDFTSGKVDEEKWMNSYFWGKMLLNDRYVLAGDKHYYTNNKNVELNGTTLKIITKKENSKGKVWHPVHGFFERDFEYTSGMLSTAHSFRQKYGKFEAKIKIDANFPVYQAFWLKGEKILPEVDVFKFNMDKRNRFQMSNIWGDANDFKKARKATSKINGSAFAKDYFIYSLEWSPEKLIWKINGMEVFTTTSGIPEEPLYMMLSAGIQNNTATEQLPSAFEIDWVRCYEKV
;
A
#
# COMPACT_ATOMS: atom_id res chain seq x y z
N MET A 1 -86.54 -40.44 -30.47
CA MET A 1 -85.67 -41.23 -31.37
C MET A 1 -84.21 -41.09 -30.92
N ALA A 2 -83.80 -41.77 -29.84
CA ALA A 2 -82.44 -41.61 -29.26
C ALA A 2 -81.68 -42.92 -29.05
N ASN A 3 -82.03 -44.01 -29.75
CA ASN A 3 -81.49 -45.34 -29.41
C ASN A 3 -80.83 -46.11 -30.58
N LEU A 4 -80.91 -45.61 -31.81
CA LEU A 4 -80.33 -46.31 -32.96
C LEU A 4 -78.79 -46.30 -32.91
N GLY A 5 -78.20 -45.14 -32.58
CA GLY A 5 -76.74 -44.99 -32.48
C GLY A 5 -76.12 -45.86 -31.37
N PHE A 6 -76.75 -45.90 -30.18
CA PHE A 6 -76.31 -46.77 -29.10
C PHE A 6 -76.41 -48.25 -29.51
N THR A 7 -77.55 -48.68 -30.06
CA THR A 7 -77.76 -50.07 -30.50
C THR A 7 -76.74 -50.52 -31.57
N ILE A 8 -76.39 -49.64 -32.52
CA ILE A 8 -75.34 -49.93 -33.52
C ILE A 8 -73.97 -50.11 -32.85
N ARG A 9 -73.60 -49.23 -31.91
CA ARG A 9 -72.33 -49.35 -31.16
C ARG A 9 -72.26 -50.66 -30.37
N VAL A 10 -73.36 -51.07 -29.75
CA VAL A 10 -73.44 -52.37 -29.05
C VAL A 10 -73.23 -53.53 -30.04
N ALA A 11 -73.91 -53.50 -31.19
CA ALA A 11 -73.79 -54.55 -32.21
C ALA A 11 -72.37 -54.66 -32.81
N LEU A 12 -71.65 -53.53 -32.92
CA LEU A 12 -70.27 -53.48 -33.39
C LEU A 12 -69.22 -53.73 -32.29
N GLY A 13 -69.64 -54.00 -31.04
CA GLY A 13 -68.72 -54.23 -29.92
C GLY A 13 -67.93 -52.99 -29.48
N MET A 14 -68.44 -51.78 -29.76
CA MET A 14 -67.80 -50.50 -29.46
C MET A 14 -68.13 -49.96 -28.05
N LEU A 15 -68.79 -50.76 -27.21
CA LEU A 15 -68.96 -50.42 -25.80
C LEU A 15 -67.59 -50.44 -25.11
N PRO A 16 -67.22 -49.40 -24.34
CA PRO A 16 -66.04 -49.46 -23.51
C PRO A 16 -66.14 -50.66 -22.56
N LYS A 17 -65.02 -51.37 -22.37
CA LYS A 17 -64.95 -52.47 -21.41
C LYS A 17 -65.03 -51.91 -19.99
N THR A 18 -65.78 -52.57 -19.12
CA THR A 18 -65.99 -52.17 -17.72
C THR A 18 -64.67 -52.01 -16.98
N ASP A 19 -63.77 -53.00 -17.06
CA ASP A 19 -62.44 -52.94 -16.42
C ASP A 19 -61.58 -51.75 -16.89
N LYS A 20 -61.72 -51.34 -18.17
CA LYS A 20 -61.00 -50.18 -18.69
C LYS A 20 -61.52 -48.87 -18.13
N ILE A 21 -62.84 -48.76 -17.92
CA ILE A 21 -63.45 -47.58 -17.28
C ILE A 21 -62.97 -47.51 -15.83
N GLU A 22 -63.04 -48.61 -15.09
CA GLU A 22 -62.62 -48.66 -13.69
C GLU A 22 -61.13 -48.36 -13.54
N SER A 23 -60.27 -48.93 -14.39
CA SER A 23 -58.83 -48.64 -14.39
C SER A 23 -58.55 -47.15 -14.68
N ALA A 24 -59.27 -46.54 -15.62
CA ALA A 24 -59.11 -45.13 -15.94
C ALA A 24 -59.60 -44.22 -14.80
N GLN A 25 -60.75 -44.54 -14.19
CA GLN A 25 -61.27 -43.81 -13.03
C GLN A 25 -60.34 -43.94 -11.83
N HIS A 26 -59.83 -45.14 -11.56
CA HIS A 26 -58.87 -45.38 -10.48
C HIS A 26 -57.57 -44.60 -10.69
N GLY A 27 -56.99 -44.66 -11.89
CA GLY A 27 -55.78 -43.89 -12.23
C GLY A 27 -56.00 -42.38 -12.09
N LEU A 28 -57.15 -41.88 -12.53
CA LEU A 28 -57.51 -40.47 -12.37
C LEU A 28 -57.64 -40.08 -10.88
N GLN A 29 -58.25 -40.95 -10.06
CA GLN A 29 -58.37 -40.74 -8.63
C GLN A 29 -57.00 -40.74 -7.93
N GLN A 30 -56.10 -41.66 -8.28
CA GLN A 30 -54.74 -41.70 -7.74
C GLN A 30 -53.95 -40.43 -8.09
N GLU A 31 -54.04 -39.97 -9.33
CA GLU A 31 -53.42 -38.71 -9.74
C GLU A 31 -54.03 -37.50 -9.03
N PHE A 32 -55.33 -37.51 -8.77
CA PHE A 32 -55.98 -36.45 -8.01
C PHE A 32 -55.52 -36.42 -6.55
N VAL A 33 -55.38 -37.59 -5.91
CA VAL A 33 -54.80 -37.69 -4.57
C VAL A 33 -53.35 -37.17 -4.57
N LYS A 34 -52.52 -37.59 -5.53
CA LYS A 34 -51.16 -37.07 -5.72
C LYS A 34 -51.17 -35.54 -5.84
N LEU A 35 -52.13 -34.97 -6.56
CA LEU A 35 -52.25 -33.51 -6.71
C LEU A 35 -52.55 -32.84 -5.38
N GLN A 36 -53.48 -33.37 -4.57
CA GLN A 36 -53.78 -32.78 -3.26
C GLN A 36 -52.58 -32.89 -2.31
N GLU A 37 -51.92 -34.04 -2.25
CA GLU A 37 -50.71 -34.23 -1.44
C GLU A 37 -49.57 -33.29 -1.89
N PHE A 38 -49.40 -33.10 -3.19
CA PHE A 38 -48.35 -32.23 -3.72
C PHE A 38 -48.59 -30.74 -3.43
N LYS A 39 -49.87 -30.30 -3.39
CA LYS A 39 -50.21 -28.91 -3.01
C LYS A 39 -49.72 -28.53 -1.62
N ASP A 40 -49.69 -29.50 -0.72
CA ASP A 40 -49.25 -29.32 0.67
C ASP A 40 -47.78 -29.75 0.89
N SER A 41 -47.05 -30.06 -0.20
CA SER A 41 -45.68 -30.55 -0.10
C SER A 41 -44.67 -29.44 0.22
N VAL A 42 -43.66 -29.80 1.03
CA VAL A 42 -42.52 -28.92 1.35
C VAL A 42 -41.75 -28.52 0.08
N LEU A 43 -41.68 -29.42 -0.91
CA LEU A 43 -41.03 -29.14 -2.19
C LEU A 43 -41.73 -28.00 -2.94
N LEU A 44 -43.06 -28.00 -3.01
CA LEU A 44 -43.81 -26.91 -3.63
C LEU A 44 -43.68 -25.60 -2.86
N GLN A 45 -43.66 -25.65 -1.52
CA GLN A 45 -43.42 -24.48 -0.67
C GLN A 45 -42.03 -23.87 -0.95
N GLU A 46 -40.97 -24.69 -0.94
CA GLU A 46 -39.60 -24.27 -1.27
C GLU A 46 -39.56 -23.61 -2.66
N PHE A 47 -40.18 -24.23 -3.67
CA PHE A 47 -40.24 -23.68 -5.03
C PHE A 47 -40.93 -22.31 -5.06
N GLN A 48 -42.04 -22.13 -4.35
CA GLN A 48 -42.78 -20.87 -4.32
C GLN A 48 -42.01 -19.76 -3.61
N GLU A 49 -41.34 -20.07 -2.49
CA GLU A 49 -40.49 -19.13 -1.77
C GLU A 49 -39.30 -18.69 -2.61
N LEU A 50 -38.60 -19.65 -3.22
CA LEU A 50 -37.47 -19.36 -4.10
C LEU A 50 -37.91 -18.58 -5.33
N LYS A 51 -39.05 -18.91 -5.93
CA LYS A 51 -39.64 -18.14 -7.04
C LYS A 51 -39.85 -16.68 -6.64
N LYS A 52 -40.51 -16.45 -5.51
CA LYS A 52 -40.76 -15.10 -4.98
C LYS A 52 -39.47 -14.35 -4.72
N PHE A 53 -38.44 -15.04 -4.21
CA PHE A 53 -37.13 -14.46 -3.97
C PHE A 53 -36.44 -14.04 -5.28
N VAL A 54 -36.33 -14.94 -6.28
CA VAL A 54 -35.63 -14.65 -7.54
C VAL A 54 -36.38 -13.65 -8.45
N GLU A 55 -37.69 -13.53 -8.29
CA GLU A 55 -38.52 -12.57 -9.01
C GLU A 55 -38.61 -11.21 -8.29
N SER A 56 -38.03 -11.07 -7.09
CA SER A 56 -38.07 -9.82 -6.33
C SER A 56 -37.24 -8.72 -6.98
N GLU A 57 -37.71 -7.47 -6.87
CA GLU A 57 -36.96 -6.30 -7.36
C GLU A 57 -35.58 -6.18 -6.69
N GLU A 58 -35.49 -6.51 -5.40
CA GLU A 58 -34.25 -6.51 -4.63
C GLU A 58 -33.21 -7.46 -5.25
N PHE A 59 -33.59 -8.72 -5.49
CA PHE A 59 -32.72 -9.70 -6.13
C PHE A 59 -32.28 -9.25 -7.53
N LEU A 60 -33.22 -8.81 -8.37
CA LEU A 60 -32.93 -8.37 -9.74
C LEU A 60 -32.00 -7.16 -9.76
N THR A 61 -32.20 -6.23 -8.84
CA THR A 61 -31.37 -5.02 -8.68
C THR A 61 -29.98 -5.39 -8.20
N ASN A 62 -29.87 -6.23 -7.18
CA ASN A 62 -28.59 -6.67 -6.64
C ASN A 62 -27.77 -7.44 -7.70
N LYS A 63 -28.41 -8.39 -8.40
CA LYS A 63 -27.80 -9.13 -9.51
C LYS A 63 -27.27 -8.19 -10.60
N LYS A 64 -28.09 -7.22 -11.02
CA LYS A 64 -27.69 -6.21 -12.01
C LYS A 64 -26.52 -5.35 -11.52
N ASN A 65 -26.55 -4.94 -10.25
CA ASN A 65 -25.49 -4.13 -9.65
C ASN A 65 -24.17 -4.88 -9.62
N ILE A 66 -24.16 -6.12 -9.12
CA ILE A 66 -22.96 -6.98 -9.05
C ILE A 66 -22.38 -7.25 -10.45
N LEU A 67 -23.24 -7.61 -11.41
CA LEU A 67 -22.81 -7.85 -12.79
C LEU A 67 -22.36 -6.57 -13.51
N GLY A 68 -22.87 -5.42 -13.08
CA GLY A 68 -22.52 -4.10 -13.61
C GLY A 68 -21.26 -3.49 -13.00
N LEU A 69 -20.67 -4.09 -11.97
CA LEU A 69 -19.41 -3.63 -11.37
C LEU A 69 -18.28 -3.66 -12.40
N ASP A 70 -17.70 -2.50 -12.65
CA ASP A 70 -16.57 -2.32 -13.57
C ASP A 70 -15.43 -1.62 -12.84
N TYR A 71 -14.36 -2.36 -12.57
CA TYR A 71 -13.16 -1.83 -11.91
C TYR A 71 -12.66 -0.55 -12.60
N LYS A 72 -12.72 -0.45 -13.94
CA LYS A 72 -12.21 0.71 -14.68
C LYS A 72 -12.96 2.01 -14.41
N LYS A 73 -14.18 1.93 -13.86
CA LYS A 73 -15.00 3.10 -13.52
C LYS A 73 -14.83 3.55 -12.06
N THR A 74 -14.02 2.84 -11.28
CA THR A 74 -13.83 3.10 -9.85
C THR A 74 -12.78 4.18 -9.58
N GLU A 75 -12.88 4.82 -8.40
CA GLU A 75 -11.84 5.73 -7.93
C GLU A 75 -10.54 4.99 -7.59
N GLU A 76 -10.62 3.75 -7.12
CA GLU A 76 -9.45 2.89 -6.86
C GLU A 76 -8.63 2.66 -8.13
N PHE A 77 -9.28 2.38 -9.27
CA PHE A 77 -8.60 2.27 -10.55
C PHE A 77 -7.90 3.57 -10.95
N LYS A 78 -8.54 4.73 -10.75
CA LYS A 78 -7.90 6.04 -11.01
C LYS A 78 -6.65 6.24 -10.16
N LYS A 79 -6.70 5.89 -8.86
CA LYS A 79 -5.56 5.94 -7.95
C LYS A 79 -4.43 5.01 -8.38
N GLU A 80 -4.75 3.78 -8.80
CA GLU A 80 -3.77 2.84 -9.36
C GLU A 80 -3.13 3.35 -10.66
N GLN A 81 -3.93 3.91 -11.58
CA GLN A 81 -3.39 4.54 -12.80
C GLN A 81 -2.50 5.73 -12.48
N ASN A 82 -2.87 6.55 -11.48
CA ASN A 82 -2.04 7.67 -11.04
C ASN A 82 -0.72 7.16 -10.43
N TYR A 83 -0.75 6.12 -9.60
CA TYR A 83 0.45 5.45 -9.10
C TYR A 83 1.36 4.99 -10.25
N PHE A 84 0.83 4.29 -11.25
CA PHE A 84 1.62 3.84 -12.41
C PHE A 84 2.15 5.00 -13.27
N LYS A 85 1.44 6.13 -13.31
CA LYS A 85 1.91 7.34 -13.99
C LYS A 85 3.07 7.97 -13.22
N LEU A 86 2.92 8.11 -11.90
CA LEU A 86 3.94 8.66 -11.01
C LEU A 86 5.17 7.75 -10.89
N SER A 87 4.99 6.43 -10.92
CA SER A 87 6.10 5.47 -10.91
C SER A 87 7.00 5.59 -12.16
N LYS A 88 6.47 6.19 -13.24
CA LYS A 88 7.21 6.50 -14.48
C LYS A 88 7.70 7.94 -14.53
N ASN A 89 7.40 8.76 -13.52
CA ASN A 89 7.84 10.14 -13.46
C ASN A 89 9.36 10.20 -13.28
N LYS A 90 10.04 10.97 -14.13
CA LYS A 90 11.51 11.07 -14.14
C LYS A 90 12.07 11.60 -12.81
N GLU A 91 11.37 12.49 -12.12
CA GLU A 91 11.82 13.05 -10.84
C GLU A 91 11.81 11.99 -9.74
N ILE A 92 10.72 11.22 -9.64
CA ILE A 92 10.59 10.10 -8.69
C ILE A 92 11.64 9.02 -8.99
N ILE A 93 11.78 8.62 -10.26
CA ILE A 93 12.79 7.62 -10.67
C ILE A 93 14.20 8.09 -10.31
N ASN A 94 14.53 9.34 -10.64
CA ASN A 94 15.86 9.89 -10.34
C ASN A 94 16.08 10.02 -8.83
N TYR A 95 15.05 10.35 -8.06
CA TYR A 95 15.13 10.39 -6.59
C TYR A 95 15.53 9.03 -6.04
N PHE A 96 14.79 7.95 -6.35
CA PHE A 96 15.14 6.60 -5.87
C PHE A 96 16.48 6.12 -6.42
N LYS A 97 16.83 6.45 -7.66
CA LYS A 97 18.14 6.14 -8.24
C LYS A 97 19.30 6.79 -7.48
N VAL A 98 19.12 8.03 -7.00
CA VAL A 98 20.12 8.70 -6.15
C VAL A 98 20.09 8.11 -4.74
N LEU A 99 18.90 7.87 -4.17
CA LEU A 99 18.73 7.28 -2.84
C LEU A 99 19.45 5.93 -2.68
N GLU A 100 19.42 5.10 -3.73
CA GLU A 100 20.08 3.79 -3.79
C GLU A 100 21.51 3.84 -4.35
N SER A 101 22.01 5.03 -4.72
CA SER A 101 23.34 5.14 -5.33
C SER A 101 24.45 4.97 -4.30
N ALA A 102 25.50 4.23 -4.66
CA ALA A 102 26.70 4.07 -3.85
C ALA A 102 27.34 5.43 -3.51
N ASP A 103 27.28 6.40 -4.45
CA ASP A 103 27.78 7.75 -4.21
C ASP A 103 27.00 8.51 -3.13
N TYR A 104 25.67 8.36 -3.06
CA TYR A 104 24.87 8.99 -1.99
C TYR A 104 25.16 8.35 -0.63
N HIS A 105 25.28 7.03 -0.56
CA HIS A 105 25.68 6.35 0.67
C HIS A 105 27.08 6.78 1.12
N ARG A 106 28.05 6.85 0.21
CA ARG A 106 29.38 7.40 0.48
C ARG A 106 29.32 8.85 0.95
N PHE A 107 28.44 9.67 0.35
CA PHE A 107 28.25 11.06 0.78
C PHE A 107 27.77 11.13 2.24
N LEU A 108 26.78 10.31 2.63
CA LEU A 108 26.30 10.23 4.01
C LEU A 108 27.36 9.72 5.00
N GLU A 109 28.25 8.83 4.57
CA GLU A 109 29.38 8.37 5.38
C GLU A 109 30.39 9.50 5.62
N VAL A 110 30.77 10.23 4.57
CA VAL A 110 31.67 11.39 4.71
C VAL A 110 31.01 12.51 5.51
N GLU A 111 29.71 12.73 5.34
CA GLU A 111 28.95 13.75 6.08
C GLU A 111 28.95 13.53 7.59
N LYS A 112 29.16 12.28 8.03
CA LYS A 112 29.29 11.89 9.44
C LYS A 112 30.73 11.71 9.90
N SER A 113 31.72 11.96 9.03
CA SER A 113 33.13 11.69 9.34
C SER A 113 33.72 12.81 10.19
N GLU A 114 34.61 12.43 11.13
CA GLU A 114 35.33 13.41 11.95
C GLU A 114 36.26 14.28 11.09
N GLU A 115 36.80 13.76 9.98
CA GLU A 115 37.64 14.54 9.06
C GLU A 115 36.87 15.67 8.37
N LEU A 116 35.60 15.47 8.01
CA LEU A 116 34.78 16.54 7.44
C LEU A 116 34.46 17.59 8.49
N LYS A 117 34.15 17.16 9.71
CA LYS A 117 33.91 18.07 10.83
C LYS A 117 35.15 18.91 11.12
N GLU A 118 36.32 18.28 11.23
CA GLU A 118 37.62 18.97 11.39
C GLU A 118 37.87 19.96 10.23
N PHE A 119 37.60 19.55 8.99
CA PHE A 119 37.74 20.43 7.82
C PHE A 119 36.84 21.67 7.91
N GLN A 120 35.57 21.50 8.29
CA GLN A 120 34.61 22.60 8.43
C GLN A 120 34.95 23.55 9.59
N GLU A 121 35.39 23.00 10.73
CA GLU A 121 35.85 23.78 11.88
C GLU A 121 37.11 24.59 11.52
N LEU A 122 38.09 23.98 10.87
CA LEU A 122 39.28 24.66 10.39
C LEU A 122 38.97 25.71 9.32
N ASN A 123 38.07 25.43 8.37
CA ASN A 123 37.64 26.42 7.38
C ASN A 123 37.05 27.66 8.06
N SER A 124 36.15 27.43 9.04
CA SER A 124 35.51 28.50 9.81
C SER A 124 36.52 29.29 10.64
N TYR A 125 37.52 28.62 11.23
CA TYR A 125 38.61 29.28 11.96
C TYR A 125 39.50 30.12 11.05
N LEU A 126 39.94 29.59 9.90
CA LEU A 126 40.80 30.31 8.96
C LEU A 126 40.10 31.49 8.29
N GLU A 127 38.79 31.38 8.04
CA GLU A 127 37.98 32.51 7.57
C GLU A 127 37.64 33.51 8.68
N SER A 128 37.92 33.18 9.95
CA SER A 128 37.59 34.04 11.08
C SER A 128 38.45 35.31 11.11
N LYS A 129 37.87 36.37 11.66
CA LYS A 129 38.61 37.62 11.92
C LYS A 129 39.81 37.40 12.86
N ALA A 130 39.66 36.49 13.83
CA ALA A 130 40.71 36.22 14.82
C ALA A 130 41.98 35.64 14.18
N HIS A 131 41.83 34.70 13.23
CA HIS A 131 42.97 34.14 12.50
C HIS A 131 43.67 35.20 11.64
N HIS A 132 42.91 35.99 10.87
CA HIS A 132 43.47 37.09 10.09
C HIS A 132 44.25 38.09 10.95
N GLU A 133 43.72 38.48 12.11
CA GLU A 133 44.41 39.37 13.06
C GLU A 133 45.71 38.75 13.62
N ILE A 134 45.79 37.42 13.75
CA ILE A 134 47.02 36.72 14.15
C ILE A 134 48.05 36.78 13.02
N VAL A 135 47.67 36.45 11.79
CA VAL A 135 48.56 36.51 10.61
C VAL A 135 49.13 37.93 10.44
N GLU A 136 48.30 38.96 10.55
CA GLU A 136 48.73 40.36 10.49
C GLU A 136 49.76 40.71 11.58
N LYS A 137 49.63 40.16 12.79
CA LYS A 137 50.61 40.36 13.87
C LYS A 137 51.96 39.72 13.54
N TYR A 138 51.98 38.52 12.97
CA TYR A 138 53.23 37.89 12.52
C TYR A 138 53.89 38.70 11.40
N ASP A 139 53.12 39.12 10.40
CA ASP A 139 53.61 39.98 9.31
C ASP A 139 54.17 41.32 9.82
N ALA A 140 53.50 41.94 10.80
CA ALA A 140 53.96 43.18 11.41
C ALA A 140 55.30 42.99 12.14
N ARG A 141 55.44 41.94 12.96
CA ARG A 141 56.69 41.61 13.65
C ARG A 141 57.82 41.30 12.68
N LEU A 142 57.55 40.51 11.64
CA LEU A 142 58.55 40.18 10.62
C LEU A 142 59.00 41.43 9.85
N LYS A 143 58.08 42.33 9.49
CA LYS A 143 58.40 43.62 8.88
C LYS A 143 59.23 44.51 9.80
N GLU A 144 58.94 44.51 11.09
CA GLU A 144 59.72 45.27 12.09
C GLU A 144 61.17 44.77 12.15
N GLU A 145 61.37 43.46 12.31
CA GLU A 145 62.71 42.85 12.37
C GLU A 145 63.49 43.04 11.06
N GLN A 146 62.86 42.81 9.91
CA GLN A 146 63.47 43.12 8.61
C GLN A 146 63.75 44.61 8.42
N GLY A 147 62.93 45.47 9.02
CA GLY A 147 63.13 46.91 9.07
C GLY A 147 64.42 47.27 9.79
N LYS A 148 64.72 46.64 10.93
CA LYS A 148 65.99 46.82 11.67
C LYS A 148 67.20 46.47 10.80
N LEU A 149 67.16 45.37 10.05
CA LEU A 149 68.23 45.01 9.10
C LEU A 149 68.35 45.99 7.93
N LYS A 150 67.23 46.44 7.34
CA LYS A 150 67.25 47.46 6.28
C LYS A 150 67.85 48.77 6.77
N THR A 151 67.46 49.22 7.96
CA THR A 151 68.02 50.41 8.62
C THR A 151 69.51 50.27 8.83
N TYR A 152 69.99 49.13 9.35
CA TYR A 152 71.42 48.84 9.47
C TYR A 152 72.14 48.93 8.11
N GLN A 153 71.61 48.27 7.08
CA GLN A 153 72.21 48.29 5.73
C GLN A 153 72.23 49.70 5.13
N GLN A 154 71.21 50.53 5.41
CA GLN A 154 71.16 51.92 5.00
C GLN A 154 72.16 52.79 5.76
N GLN A 155 72.23 52.67 7.09
CA GLN A 155 73.19 53.38 7.93
C GLN A 155 74.63 53.02 7.55
N LYS A 156 74.94 51.73 7.31
CA LYS A 156 76.24 51.27 6.80
C LYS A 156 76.63 51.92 5.47
N LYS A 157 75.66 52.38 4.67
CA LYS A 157 75.90 53.10 3.42
C LYS A 157 76.14 54.60 3.60
N SER A 158 75.76 55.16 4.75
CA SER A 158 75.98 56.57 5.10
C SER A 158 77.44 56.93 4.92
N LYS A 159 77.68 58.10 4.33
CA LYS A 159 79.03 58.61 4.14
C LYS A 159 79.77 58.78 5.46
N ALA A 160 79.10 59.30 6.50
CA ALA A 160 79.70 59.50 7.81
C ALA A 160 80.17 58.19 8.46
N ILE A 161 79.34 57.14 8.44
CA ILE A 161 79.66 55.81 8.96
C ILE A 161 80.77 55.15 8.14
N LYS A 162 80.74 55.24 6.80
CA LYS A 162 81.81 54.71 5.93
C LYS A 162 83.13 55.40 6.15
N ASP A 163 83.14 56.74 6.19
CA ASP A 163 84.34 57.54 6.40
C ASP A 163 84.91 57.25 7.80
N HIS A 164 84.06 57.11 8.83
CA HIS A 164 84.47 56.71 10.17
C HIS A 164 85.06 55.29 10.22
N ILE A 165 84.39 54.28 9.64
CA ILE A 165 84.93 52.90 9.55
C ILE A 165 86.24 52.86 8.76
N SER A 166 86.33 53.60 7.65
CA SER A 166 87.54 53.70 6.83
C SER A 166 88.69 54.34 7.61
N THR A 167 88.40 55.37 8.42
CA THR A 167 89.40 56.06 9.24
C THR A 167 89.83 55.20 10.44
N SER A 168 88.87 54.55 11.13
CA SER A 168 89.10 53.55 12.19
C SER A 168 90.07 52.45 11.76
N ASN A 169 89.93 51.98 10.51
CA ASN A 169 90.78 50.93 9.96
C ASN A 169 92.00 51.46 9.18
N SER A 170 92.22 52.78 9.15
CA SER A 170 93.30 53.36 8.36
C SER A 170 94.66 53.10 9.01
N SER A 171 95.66 52.80 8.17
CA SER A 171 97.06 52.72 8.61
C SER A 171 97.57 54.03 9.21
N LYS A 172 96.97 55.16 8.82
CA LYS A 172 97.25 56.50 9.38
C LYS A 172 96.81 56.62 10.84
N LEU A 173 95.59 56.18 11.18
CA LEU A 173 95.11 56.20 12.57
C LEU A 173 95.88 55.21 13.43
N LYS A 174 96.22 54.04 12.88
CA LYS A 174 97.08 53.07 13.55
C LYS A 174 98.46 53.67 13.87
N LEU A 175 99.09 54.34 12.91
CA LEU A 175 100.35 55.06 13.12
C LEU A 175 100.21 56.19 14.15
N LEU A 176 99.10 56.94 14.12
CA LEU A 176 98.84 57.99 15.10
C LEU A 176 98.77 57.42 16.52
N ASN A 177 98.00 56.36 16.73
CA ASN A 177 97.88 55.69 18.03
C ASN A 177 99.23 55.11 18.51
N GLU A 178 100.10 54.69 17.59
CA GLU A 178 101.44 54.17 17.88
C GLU A 178 102.44 55.30 18.26
N VAL A 179 102.29 56.49 17.67
CA VAL A 179 103.22 57.63 17.86
C VAL A 179 102.81 58.55 19.02
N VAL A 180 101.51 58.70 19.31
CA VAL A 180 100.93 59.55 20.40
C VAL A 180 101.63 59.34 21.75
N GLY A 181 102.16 58.15 22.02
CA GLY A 181 102.85 57.80 23.27
C GLY A 181 104.35 57.50 23.12
N SER A 182 104.99 57.85 22.00
CA SER A 182 106.38 57.45 21.72
C SER A 182 107.42 58.39 22.34
N GLU A 183 108.52 57.81 22.86
CA GLU A 183 109.67 58.60 23.37
C GLU A 183 110.26 59.54 22.31
N GLN A 184 110.19 59.13 21.05
CA GLN A 184 110.70 59.89 19.92
C GLN A 184 109.90 61.20 19.68
N LEU A 185 108.58 61.17 19.87
CA LEU A 185 107.74 62.38 19.80
C LEU A 185 108.02 63.32 20.99
N ALA A 186 108.20 62.76 22.19
CA ALA A 186 108.55 63.52 23.38
C ALA A 186 109.94 64.19 23.23
N GLU A 187 110.95 63.47 22.69
CA GLU A 187 112.28 64.02 22.38
C GLU A 187 112.17 65.18 21.38
N TYR A 188 111.38 65.02 20.31
CA TYR A 188 111.14 66.07 19.31
C TYR A 188 110.53 67.33 19.92
N GLN A 189 109.51 67.19 20.78
CA GLN A 189 108.85 68.33 21.43
C GLN A 189 109.80 69.07 22.37
N SER A 190 110.57 68.33 23.19
CA SER A 190 111.57 68.92 24.10
C SER A 190 112.67 69.66 23.34
N LEU A 191 113.17 69.09 22.24
CA LEU A 191 114.20 69.72 21.41
C LEU A 191 113.66 70.91 20.62
N LEU A 192 112.39 70.89 20.18
CA LEU A 192 111.73 72.03 19.55
C LEU A 192 111.68 73.23 20.49
N GLU A 193 111.34 73.01 21.75
CA GLU A 193 111.31 74.03 22.79
C GLU A 193 112.73 74.58 23.05
N PHE A 194 113.73 73.69 23.15
CA PHE A 194 115.13 74.08 23.29
C PHE A 194 115.66 74.91 22.11
N VAL A 195 115.40 74.50 20.87
CA VAL A 195 115.89 75.20 19.66
C VAL A 195 115.27 76.58 19.51
N ASN A 196 114.02 76.74 19.95
CA ASN A 196 113.34 78.04 19.97
C ASN A 196 113.61 78.85 21.25
N SER A 197 114.46 78.36 22.15
CA SER A 197 114.74 79.02 23.42
C SER A 197 115.65 80.24 23.24
N LYS A 198 115.36 81.29 24.02
CA LYS A 198 116.18 82.51 24.09
C LYS A 198 117.61 82.22 24.58
N GLN A 199 117.76 81.23 25.47
CA GLN A 199 119.06 80.79 26.00
C GLN A 199 120.02 80.33 24.89
N LEU A 200 119.52 79.63 23.87
CA LEU A 200 120.35 79.19 22.74
C LEU A 200 120.84 80.37 21.89
N GLN A 201 120.00 81.40 21.70
CA GLN A 201 120.39 82.62 20.98
C GLN A 201 121.47 83.39 21.73
N GLU A 202 121.26 83.65 23.02
CA GLU A 202 122.24 84.36 23.87
C GLU A 202 123.58 83.60 23.93
N PHE A 203 123.55 82.26 23.98
CA PHE A 203 124.75 81.42 23.93
C PHE A 203 125.54 81.60 22.62
N LYS A 204 124.87 81.62 21.46
CA LYS A 204 125.51 81.84 20.15
C LYS A 204 126.19 83.20 20.06
N GLU A 205 125.52 84.25 20.57
CA GLU A 205 126.05 85.61 20.57
C GLU A 205 127.27 85.77 21.47
N ALA A 206 127.19 85.26 22.70
CA ALA A 206 128.30 85.31 23.65
C ALA A 206 129.55 84.57 23.12
N LEU A 207 129.36 83.39 22.54
CA LEU A 207 130.45 82.60 21.96
C LEU A 207 131.10 83.31 20.76
N ALA A 208 130.31 83.98 19.92
CA ALA A 208 130.81 84.77 18.80
C ALA A 208 131.62 86.01 19.25
N GLN A 209 131.19 86.68 20.33
CA GLN A 209 131.92 87.83 20.88
C GLN A 209 133.28 87.41 21.47
N GLN A 210 133.33 86.31 22.23
CA GLN A 210 134.59 85.79 22.77
C GLN A 210 135.55 85.38 21.65
N LEU A 211 135.04 84.72 20.61
CA LEU A 211 135.84 84.38 19.43
C LEU A 211 136.43 85.64 18.78
N ALA A 212 135.66 86.71 18.65
CA ALA A 212 136.11 87.97 18.06
C ALA A 212 137.19 88.68 18.91
N LEU A 213 137.00 88.73 20.24
CA LEU A 213 137.99 89.26 21.19
C LEU A 213 139.30 88.47 21.13
N GLU A 214 139.21 87.15 21.10
CA GLU A 214 140.39 86.29 21.03
C GLU A 214 141.13 86.54 19.72
N MET A 215 140.42 86.65 18.58
CA MET A 215 141.01 86.99 17.29
C MET A 215 141.69 88.37 17.27
N ALA A 216 141.17 89.34 18.03
CA ALA A 216 141.70 90.70 18.08
C ALA A 216 143.08 90.80 18.74
N LYS A 217 143.42 89.88 19.66
CA LYS A 217 144.75 89.85 20.33
C LYS A 217 145.89 89.73 19.32
N LYS A 218 145.72 88.96 18.24
CA LYS A 218 146.71 88.87 17.14
C LYS A 218 146.90 90.20 16.41
N GLU A 219 145.84 90.98 16.24
CA GLU A 219 145.92 92.28 15.59
C GLU A 219 146.52 93.34 16.54
N GLN A 220 146.25 93.24 17.85
CA GLN A 220 146.86 94.07 18.89
C GLN A 220 148.39 93.92 18.93
N VAL A 221 148.93 92.70 18.87
CA VAL A 221 150.39 92.46 18.73
C VAL A 221 150.95 93.20 17.52
N LYS A 222 150.23 93.16 16.41
CA LYS A 222 150.64 93.79 15.15
C LYS A 222 150.66 95.31 15.26
N GLN A 223 149.73 95.91 15.99
CA GLN A 223 149.71 97.35 16.26
C GLN A 223 150.85 97.75 17.21
N LEU A 224 151.02 97.04 18.33
CA LEU A 224 152.08 97.31 19.30
C LEU A 224 153.48 97.21 18.67
N SER A 225 153.72 96.29 17.73
CA SER A 225 155.01 96.19 17.00
C SER A 225 155.40 97.45 16.19
N LYS A 226 154.42 98.30 15.86
CA LYS A 226 154.64 99.52 15.08
C LYS A 226 154.83 100.75 15.98
N ASN A 227 154.58 100.63 17.28
CA ASN A 227 154.69 101.74 18.21
C ASN A 227 156.14 102.27 18.23
N PRO A 228 156.37 103.60 18.10
CA PRO A 228 157.71 104.19 18.06
C PRO A 228 158.61 103.80 19.23
N GLU A 229 158.07 103.67 20.45
CA GLU A 229 158.85 103.25 21.63
C GLU A 229 159.33 101.81 21.51
N VAL A 230 158.41 100.90 21.17
CA VAL A 230 158.74 99.48 20.96
C VAL A 230 159.74 99.33 19.81
N LYS A 231 159.59 100.13 18.76
CA LYS A 231 160.47 100.09 17.58
C LYS A 231 161.85 100.68 17.83
N ALA A 232 161.93 101.74 18.64
CA ALA A 232 163.21 102.32 19.07
C ALA A 232 163.95 101.34 19.99
N PHE A 233 163.23 100.68 20.89
CA PHE A 233 163.78 99.66 21.78
C PHE A 233 164.36 98.47 21.01
N LEU A 234 163.67 98.00 19.96
CA LEU A 234 164.17 96.93 19.09
C LEU A 234 165.42 97.30 18.26
N LYS A 235 165.87 98.57 18.25
CA LYS A 235 166.93 99.08 17.35
C LYS A 235 168.29 99.38 18.01
N LYS A 236 168.40 99.53 19.34
CA LYS A 236 169.70 99.69 20.02
C LYS A 236 170.37 98.31 20.22
N LYS A 237 171.57 98.12 19.65
CA LYS A 237 172.44 96.96 19.84
C LYS A 237 173.61 97.33 20.75
N GLU A 238 173.37 97.48 22.05
CA GLU A 238 174.36 97.35 23.14
C GLU A 238 173.64 97.46 24.49
N PRO A 239 174.11 96.76 25.55
CA PRO A 239 173.35 96.61 26.78
C PRO A 239 173.39 97.91 27.59
N TYR A 240 172.24 98.36 28.06
CA TYR A 240 172.14 99.39 29.09
C TYR A 240 171.33 98.87 30.26
N ASP A 241 171.82 99.22 31.44
CA ASP A 241 171.41 98.82 32.79
C ASP A 241 170.24 99.68 33.33
N ASP A 242 169.44 100.28 32.43
CA ASP A 242 168.30 101.13 32.77
C ASP A 242 166.96 100.45 32.40
N GLU A 243 165.91 100.67 33.22
CA GLU A 243 164.59 100.00 33.17
C GLU A 243 163.92 99.94 31.77
N LYS A 244 163.29 98.79 31.48
CA LYS A 244 162.58 98.48 30.22
C LYS A 244 161.19 99.15 30.18
N PRO A 245 160.79 99.85 29.09
CA PRO A 245 159.48 100.51 29.01
C PRO A 245 158.30 99.53 29.00
N SER A 246 157.22 99.88 29.73
CA SER A 246 155.98 99.08 29.90
C SER A 246 155.38 98.55 28.59
N LEU A 247 155.32 99.36 27.53
CA LEU A 247 154.72 98.97 26.24
C LEU A 247 155.50 97.87 25.51
N VAL A 248 156.78 97.70 25.82
CA VAL A 248 157.62 96.65 25.23
C VAL A 248 157.33 95.30 25.90
N ALA A 249 157.11 95.30 27.22
CA ALA A 249 156.76 94.10 27.97
C ALA A 249 155.40 93.55 27.51
N GLU A 250 154.39 94.42 27.35
CA GLU A 250 153.05 94.04 26.87
C GLU A 250 153.09 93.45 25.44
N TYR A 251 153.87 94.04 24.55
CA TYR A 251 154.06 93.51 23.18
C TYR A 251 154.71 92.13 23.17
N GLU A 252 155.79 91.92 23.94
CA GLU A 252 156.50 90.66 23.98
C GLU A 252 155.63 89.53 24.55
N GLU A 253 154.88 89.81 25.62
CA GLU A 253 154.00 88.83 26.26
C GLU A 253 152.81 88.45 25.37
N LEU A 254 152.12 89.45 24.80
CA LEU A 254 150.99 89.20 23.89
C LEU A 254 151.45 88.51 22.59
N LYS A 255 152.65 88.86 22.09
CA LYS A 255 153.25 88.20 20.92
C LYS A 255 153.62 86.75 21.24
N ALA A 256 154.19 86.47 22.40
CA ALA A 256 154.49 85.11 22.84
C ALA A 256 153.20 84.27 22.92
N TYR A 257 152.10 84.82 23.45
CA TYR A 257 150.80 84.14 23.49
C TYR A 257 150.22 83.89 22.09
N VAL A 258 150.20 84.89 21.21
CA VAL A 258 149.67 84.75 19.84
C VAL A 258 150.51 83.80 18.98
N GLN A 259 151.82 83.71 19.25
CA GLN A 259 152.73 82.76 18.59
C GLN A 259 152.76 81.38 19.29
N SER A 260 152.09 81.22 20.42
CA SER A 260 151.99 79.96 21.13
C SER A 260 151.07 78.96 20.41
N SER A 261 151.24 77.68 20.74
CA SER A 261 150.34 76.62 20.30
C SER A 261 148.92 76.73 20.86
N ASP A 262 148.69 77.55 21.88
CA ASP A 262 147.42 77.58 22.62
C ASP A 262 146.38 78.47 21.95
N TYR A 263 146.82 79.54 21.27
CA TYR A 263 145.95 80.47 20.57
C TYR A 263 145.03 79.81 19.51
N PRO A 264 145.51 78.98 18.57
CA PRO A 264 144.61 78.30 17.63
C PRO A 264 143.68 77.25 18.27
N LYS A 265 144.07 76.63 19.39
CA LYS A 265 143.18 75.70 20.13
C LYS A 265 142.02 76.45 20.76
N GLN A 266 142.29 77.61 21.36
CA GLN A 266 141.26 78.45 21.96
C GLN A 266 140.23 78.94 20.93
N LEU A 267 140.68 79.29 19.72
CA LEU A 267 139.79 79.66 18.62
C LEU A 267 138.86 78.51 18.18
N ASP A 268 139.35 77.27 18.18
CA ASP A 268 138.54 76.13 17.74
C ASP A 268 137.49 75.71 18.79
N THR A 269 137.79 75.87 20.09
CA THR A 269 136.82 75.68 21.17
C THR A 269 135.69 76.71 21.16
N LEU A 270 135.93 77.89 20.58
CA LEU A 270 134.95 78.98 20.50
C LEU A 270 134.12 78.95 19.20
N ARG A 271 134.22 77.89 18.38
CA ARG A 271 133.38 77.72 17.19
C ARG A 271 132.08 77.01 17.54
N TYR A 272 130.95 77.65 17.27
CA TYR A 272 129.61 77.10 17.60
C TYR A 272 129.36 75.67 17.10
N LYS A 273 129.87 75.32 15.91
CA LYS A 273 129.74 73.97 15.34
C LYS A 273 130.36 72.85 16.20
N ASN A 274 131.25 73.20 17.13
CA ASN A 274 131.94 72.28 18.02
C ASN A 274 131.32 72.24 19.43
N THR A 275 130.09 72.76 19.60
CA THR A 275 129.38 72.83 20.89
C THR A 275 128.24 71.81 20.98
N ASP A 276 127.90 71.38 22.19
CA ASP A 276 126.78 70.46 22.45
C ASP A 276 125.42 71.05 22.02
N GLN A 277 125.29 72.38 22.11
CA GLN A 277 124.13 73.13 21.66
C GLN A 277 123.88 72.94 20.16
N PHE A 278 124.94 72.90 19.35
CA PHE A 278 124.85 72.60 17.92
C PHE A 278 124.44 71.14 17.67
N VAL A 279 124.92 70.19 18.48
CA VAL A 279 124.52 68.77 18.39
C VAL A 279 123.01 68.62 18.64
N LYS A 280 122.46 69.28 19.67
CA LYS A 280 121.01 69.30 19.96
C LYS A 280 120.20 69.95 18.85
N GLU A 281 120.65 71.08 18.31
CA GLU A 281 120.00 71.76 17.18
C GLU A 281 120.02 70.91 15.90
N SER A 282 121.10 70.15 15.68
CA SER A 282 121.21 69.19 14.56
C SER A 282 120.27 67.99 14.76
N ARG A 283 120.21 67.43 15.98
CA ARG A 283 119.29 66.32 16.33
C ARG A 283 117.83 66.72 16.15
N PHE A 284 117.45 67.93 16.56
CA PHE A 284 116.13 68.49 16.28
C PHE A 284 115.85 68.53 14.78
N LYS A 285 116.78 69.04 13.96
CA LYS A 285 116.63 69.09 12.50
C LYS A 285 116.51 67.69 11.87
N THR A 286 117.13 66.67 12.45
CA THR A 286 116.96 65.28 12.03
C THR A 286 115.57 64.74 12.38
N LEU A 287 115.13 64.92 13.63
CA LEU A 287 113.80 64.47 14.08
C LEU A 287 112.66 65.24 13.39
N ALA A 288 112.85 66.52 13.08
CA ALA A 288 111.92 67.33 12.28
C ALA A 288 111.69 66.79 10.86
N LYS A 289 112.64 65.98 10.36
CA LYS A 289 112.56 65.32 9.06
C LYS A 289 112.23 63.83 9.19
N ASP A 290 112.02 63.33 10.41
CA ASP A 290 111.64 61.94 10.63
C ASP A 290 110.29 61.66 9.98
N THR A 291 110.25 60.62 9.16
CA THR A 291 109.09 60.33 8.32
C THR A 291 107.86 59.98 9.15
N LYS A 292 108.02 59.30 10.31
CA LYS A 292 106.89 58.93 11.18
C LYS A 292 106.33 60.14 11.91
N LEU A 293 107.19 60.99 12.47
CA LEU A 293 106.75 62.22 13.16
C LEU A 293 106.07 63.21 12.21
N VAL A 294 106.61 63.37 11.00
CA VAL A 294 106.00 64.24 9.98
C VAL A 294 104.62 63.70 9.57
N GLN A 295 104.48 62.39 9.37
CA GLN A 295 103.19 61.77 9.04
C GLN A 295 102.18 61.86 10.20
N TYR A 296 102.65 61.70 11.44
CA TYR A 296 101.87 61.88 12.66
C TYR A 296 101.24 63.28 12.73
N PHE A 297 102.05 64.35 12.73
CA PHE A 297 101.55 65.72 12.85
C PHE A 297 100.66 66.10 11.66
N LYS A 298 100.97 65.60 10.46
CA LYS A 298 100.14 65.80 9.27
C LYS A 298 98.75 65.18 9.42
N PHE A 299 98.66 63.97 9.99
CA PHE A 299 97.37 63.31 10.20
C PHE A 299 96.62 63.84 11.43
N GLU A 300 97.31 64.11 12.54
CA GLU A 300 96.72 64.68 13.77
C GLU A 300 96.05 66.04 13.51
N SER A 301 96.70 66.89 12.71
CA SER A 301 96.17 68.20 12.31
C SER A 301 95.09 68.14 11.23
N SER A 302 94.85 66.96 10.63
CA SER A 302 93.98 66.81 9.47
C SER A 302 92.50 66.98 9.81
N ALA A 303 91.73 67.50 8.84
CA ALA A 303 90.27 67.53 8.94
C ALA A 303 89.66 66.11 9.05
N GLU A 304 90.33 65.11 8.46
CA GLU A 304 89.96 63.68 8.52
C GLU A 304 89.92 63.19 9.98
N TYR A 305 91.00 63.39 10.76
CA TYR A 305 91.08 62.94 12.15
C TYR A 305 90.14 63.72 13.10
N LYS A 306 89.98 65.03 12.90
CA LYS A 306 89.03 65.84 13.70
C LYS A 306 87.58 65.40 13.50
N THR A 307 87.20 65.10 12.25
CA THR A 307 85.86 64.61 11.93
C THR A 307 85.64 63.21 12.52
N TYR A 308 86.68 62.37 12.48
CA TYR A 308 86.67 61.04 13.11
C TYR A 308 86.36 61.10 14.61
N LEU A 309 87.08 61.92 15.37
CA LEU A 309 86.87 62.09 16.81
C LEU A 309 85.48 62.62 17.16
N GLN A 310 84.98 63.61 16.41
CA GLN A 310 83.64 64.16 16.62
C GLN A 310 82.53 63.13 16.38
N PHE A 311 82.70 62.25 15.39
CA PHE A 311 81.72 61.21 15.07
C PHE A 311 81.82 59.99 16.01
N ASN A 312 83.03 59.71 16.54
CA ASN A 312 83.30 58.56 17.42
C ASN A 312 82.41 58.54 18.67
N ASP A 313 82.11 59.70 19.25
CA ASP A 313 81.30 59.82 20.47
C ASP A 313 79.86 60.25 20.15
N SER A 314 79.45 60.17 18.89
CA SER A 314 78.11 60.57 18.46
C SER A 314 77.06 59.50 18.78
N LYS A 315 75.84 59.96 19.11
CA LYS A 315 74.68 59.06 19.27
C LYS A 315 74.40 58.24 18.00
N GLU A 316 74.71 58.78 16.83
CA GLU A 316 74.54 58.09 15.55
C GLU A 316 75.47 56.88 15.42
N TRP A 317 76.73 57.02 15.85
CA TRP A 317 77.68 55.90 15.86
C TRP A 317 77.31 54.83 16.89
N THR A 318 76.94 55.23 18.11
CA THR A 318 76.47 54.28 19.15
C THR A 318 75.25 53.50 18.68
N ALA A 319 74.25 54.16 18.10
CA ALA A 319 73.05 53.51 17.58
C ALA A 319 73.37 52.54 16.42
N TYR A 320 74.33 52.88 15.55
CA TYR A 320 74.81 51.96 14.51
C TYR A 320 75.46 50.71 15.11
N GLN A 321 76.30 50.86 16.14
CA GLN A 321 76.98 49.75 16.80
C GLN A 321 76.00 48.82 17.54
N GLU A 322 75.02 49.39 18.25
CA GLU A 322 73.96 48.62 18.91
C GLU A 322 73.12 47.84 17.88
N LEU A 323 72.75 48.50 16.78
CA LEU A 323 71.98 47.87 15.71
C LEU A 323 72.79 46.80 14.98
N GLU A 324 74.08 47.03 14.72
CA GLU A 324 75.01 46.05 14.16
C GLU A 324 75.15 44.82 15.07
N ALA A 325 75.36 45.03 16.36
CA ALA A 325 75.44 43.97 17.36
C ALA A 325 74.14 43.16 17.42
N TYR A 326 72.98 43.83 17.33
CA TYR A 326 71.68 43.15 17.29
C TYR A 326 71.50 42.33 16.01
N VAL A 327 71.62 42.93 14.81
CA VAL A 327 71.32 42.23 13.54
C VAL A 327 72.33 41.15 13.18
N THR A 328 73.53 41.16 13.78
CA THR A 328 74.53 40.10 13.65
C THR A 328 74.45 39.05 14.76
N SER A 329 73.58 39.24 15.75
CA SER A 329 73.42 38.31 16.87
C SER A 329 72.59 37.07 16.51
N PRO A 330 72.79 35.96 17.23
CA PRO A 330 71.85 34.83 17.20
C PRO A 330 70.42 35.22 17.59
N LEU A 331 70.26 36.22 18.47
CA LEU A 331 68.96 36.70 18.93
C LEU A 331 68.13 37.29 17.77
N TYR A 332 68.75 38.01 16.84
CA TYR A 332 68.04 38.50 15.65
C TYR A 332 67.57 37.35 14.75
N GLN A 333 68.40 36.32 14.56
CA GLN A 333 68.02 35.13 13.79
C GLN A 333 66.84 34.41 14.46
N GLU A 334 66.87 34.25 15.79
CA GLU A 334 65.78 33.68 16.56
C GLU A 334 64.49 34.50 16.44
N ASN A 335 64.57 35.83 16.54
CA ASN A 335 63.42 36.72 16.41
C ASN A 335 62.83 36.71 14.99
N ILE A 336 63.67 36.63 13.95
CA ILE A 336 63.21 36.45 12.57
C ILE A 336 62.48 35.12 12.41
N GLU A 337 63.05 34.01 12.89
CA GLU A 337 62.39 32.70 12.79
C GLU A 337 61.07 32.65 13.58
N LYS A 338 61.02 33.25 14.77
CA LYS A 338 59.78 33.37 15.58
C LYS A 338 58.73 34.28 14.96
N SER A 339 59.14 35.23 14.13
CA SER A 339 58.22 36.18 13.47
C SER A 339 57.67 35.66 12.14
N LYS A 340 58.21 34.57 11.59
CA LYS A 340 57.64 33.93 10.39
C LYS A 340 56.37 33.18 10.76
N TYR A 341 55.25 33.58 10.16
CA TYR A 341 53.98 32.88 10.34
C TYR A 341 54.09 31.38 9.98
N SER A 342 54.88 31.02 8.97
CA SER A 342 55.13 29.61 8.59
C SER A 342 55.72 28.72 9.68
N ASN A 343 56.28 29.31 10.75
CA ASN A 343 56.86 28.58 11.88
C ASN A 343 55.92 28.54 13.10
N SER A 344 54.71 29.11 12.99
CA SER A 344 53.73 29.18 14.08
C SER A 344 52.92 27.88 14.23
N ASP A 345 52.29 27.69 15.39
CA ASP A 345 51.35 26.58 15.58
C ASP A 345 50.06 26.80 14.78
N GLU A 346 49.65 28.05 14.58
CA GLU A 346 48.50 28.44 13.77
C GLU A 346 48.68 28.06 12.29
N TYR A 347 49.91 28.15 11.77
CA TYR A 347 50.20 27.69 10.41
C TYR A 347 50.08 26.18 10.25
N LYS A 348 50.32 25.38 11.32
CA LYS A 348 50.07 23.92 11.28
C LYS A 348 48.58 23.62 11.07
N SER A 349 47.69 24.44 11.64
CA SER A 349 46.24 24.34 11.39
C SER A 349 45.90 24.64 9.93
N GLU A 350 46.58 25.61 9.30
CA GLU A 350 46.44 25.91 7.87
C GLU A 350 47.02 24.80 6.97
N GLU A 351 48.15 24.21 7.32
CA GLU A 351 48.69 23.02 6.65
C GLU A 351 47.74 21.83 6.74
N ARG A 352 47.20 21.55 7.95
CA ARG A 352 46.21 20.50 8.17
C ARG A 352 44.96 20.74 7.34
N PHE A 353 44.46 21.98 7.31
CA PHE A 353 43.35 22.36 6.44
C PHE A 353 43.67 22.11 4.97
N ASN A 354 44.85 22.50 4.50
CA ASN A 354 45.27 22.27 3.11
C ASN A 354 45.39 20.77 2.77
N GLN A 355 45.84 19.93 3.72
CA GLN A 355 45.84 18.47 3.57
C GLN A 355 44.42 17.90 3.49
N LEU A 356 43.52 18.34 4.37
CA LEU A 356 42.11 17.92 4.35
C LEU A 356 41.37 18.42 3.10
N LYS A 357 41.69 19.62 2.62
CA LYS A 357 41.16 20.21 1.38
C LYS A 357 41.51 19.37 0.15
N ILE A 358 42.67 18.72 0.14
CA ILE A 358 43.06 17.83 -0.95
C ILE A 358 42.63 16.37 -0.77
N ASN A 359 42.10 16.00 0.41
CA ASN A 359 41.60 14.67 0.71
C ASN A 359 40.47 14.26 -0.25
N ASP A 360 40.56 13.03 -0.75
CA ASP A 360 39.61 12.53 -1.76
C ASP A 360 38.17 12.46 -1.27
N SER A 361 37.94 12.15 0.02
CA SER A 361 36.61 12.12 0.63
C SER A 361 36.01 13.52 0.74
N ILE A 362 36.79 14.52 1.17
CA ILE A 362 36.33 15.92 1.28
C ILE A 362 36.06 16.51 -0.11
N LYS A 363 36.96 16.31 -1.08
CA LYS A 363 36.75 16.71 -2.48
C LYS A 363 35.51 16.05 -3.07
N PHE A 364 35.32 14.75 -2.81
CA PHE A 364 34.14 14.03 -3.24
C PHE A 364 32.87 14.64 -2.64
N TRP A 365 32.84 14.87 -1.33
CA TRP A 365 31.69 15.45 -0.62
C TRP A 365 31.32 16.83 -1.19
N GLN A 366 32.29 17.73 -1.36
CA GLN A 366 32.04 19.06 -1.95
C GLN A 366 31.50 18.98 -3.38
N ARG A 367 32.12 18.14 -4.23
CA ARG A 367 31.72 17.95 -5.63
C ARG A 367 30.34 17.32 -5.75
N TYR A 368 30.07 16.29 -4.96
CA TYR A 368 28.81 15.55 -4.99
C TYR A 368 27.66 16.38 -4.40
N GLY A 369 27.89 17.06 -3.27
CA GLY A 369 26.92 17.98 -2.65
C GLY A 369 26.54 19.15 -3.56
N SER A 370 27.46 19.60 -4.42
CA SER A 370 27.20 20.62 -5.43
C SER A 370 26.68 20.07 -6.77
N SER A 371 26.51 18.74 -6.87
CA SER A 371 26.15 18.11 -8.14
C SER A 371 24.68 18.36 -8.47
N LYS A 372 24.40 18.57 -9.77
CA LYS A 372 23.03 18.74 -10.26
C LYS A 372 22.10 17.57 -9.88
N PRO A 373 22.51 16.29 -9.96
CA PRO A 373 21.69 15.17 -9.52
C PRO A 373 21.32 15.24 -8.03
N PHE A 374 22.28 15.56 -7.16
CA PHE A 374 22.03 15.66 -5.72
C PHE A 374 21.12 16.84 -5.36
N GLY A 375 21.32 18.00 -5.99
CA GLY A 375 20.43 19.15 -5.81
C GLY A 375 19.00 18.88 -6.28
N GLN A 376 18.82 18.05 -7.31
CA GLN A 376 17.48 17.63 -7.75
C GLN A 376 16.87 16.59 -6.80
N PHE A 377 17.67 15.66 -6.26
CA PHE A 377 17.26 14.74 -5.22
C PHE A 377 16.72 15.47 -3.97
N LEU A 378 17.44 16.49 -3.48
CA LEU A 378 16.99 17.28 -2.32
C LEU A 378 15.65 17.98 -2.58
N LYS A 379 15.45 18.55 -3.78
CA LYS A 379 14.17 19.18 -4.15
C LYS A 379 13.01 18.18 -4.17
N THR A 380 13.26 16.95 -4.61
CA THR A 380 12.23 15.90 -4.66
C THR A 380 11.97 15.29 -3.27
N SER A 381 12.98 15.24 -2.40
CA SER A 381 12.91 14.58 -1.08
C SER A 381 11.79 15.08 -0.16
N ASP A 382 11.44 16.37 -0.21
CA ASP A 382 10.31 16.96 0.55
C ASP A 382 9.16 17.43 -0.36
N SER A 383 9.14 16.97 -1.62
CA SER A 383 8.12 17.39 -2.58
C SER A 383 6.76 16.75 -2.28
N ALA A 384 5.69 17.51 -2.51
CA ALA A 384 4.32 16.97 -2.47
C ALA A 384 4.14 15.81 -3.47
N LEU A 385 4.88 15.85 -4.59
CA LEU A 385 4.91 14.80 -5.60
C LEU A 385 5.37 13.45 -5.05
N LEU A 386 6.47 13.42 -4.28
CA LEU A 386 6.99 12.20 -3.66
C LEU A 386 6.03 11.69 -2.58
N LYS A 387 5.50 12.57 -1.74
CA LYS A 387 4.50 12.23 -0.72
C LYS A 387 3.24 11.60 -1.32
N GLU A 388 2.74 12.15 -2.43
CA GLU A 388 1.62 11.58 -3.17
C GLU A 388 1.97 10.18 -3.70
N PHE A 389 3.14 10.02 -4.33
CA PHE A 389 3.60 8.73 -4.82
C PHE A 389 3.69 7.66 -3.73
N GLU A 390 4.28 7.98 -2.58
CA GLU A 390 4.42 7.03 -1.46
C GLU A 390 3.06 6.66 -0.88
N SER A 391 2.15 7.61 -0.71
CA SER A 391 0.78 7.34 -0.24
C SER A 391 0.00 6.44 -1.20
N LEU A 392 0.15 6.66 -2.51
CA LEU A 392 -0.48 5.83 -3.54
C LEU A 392 0.17 4.46 -3.64
N LYS A 393 1.50 4.38 -3.46
CA LYS A 393 2.22 3.11 -3.40
C LYS A 393 1.69 2.28 -2.25
N GLU A 394 1.68 2.82 -1.04
CA GLU A 394 1.17 2.15 0.17
C GLU A 394 -0.26 1.66 -0.03
N LEU A 395 -1.15 2.52 -0.54
CA LEU A 395 -2.53 2.16 -0.83
C LEU A 395 -2.63 1.01 -1.84
N VAL A 396 -1.98 1.14 -3.01
CA VAL A 396 -2.08 0.16 -4.10
C VAL A 396 -1.41 -1.16 -3.72
N THR A 397 -0.37 -1.14 -2.89
CA THR A 397 0.29 -2.36 -2.40
C THR A 397 -0.40 -3.00 -1.20
N SER A 398 -1.40 -2.35 -0.59
CA SER A 398 -2.10 -2.89 0.57
C SER A 398 -2.94 -4.12 0.22
N ASP A 399 -3.01 -5.08 1.15
CA ASP A 399 -3.80 -6.31 0.98
C ASP A 399 -5.27 -5.99 0.67
N LYS A 400 -5.85 -5.01 1.38
CA LYS A 400 -7.23 -4.54 1.16
C LYS A 400 -7.47 -4.09 -0.28
N PHE A 401 -6.54 -3.35 -0.87
CA PHE A 401 -6.66 -2.88 -2.25
C PHE A 401 -6.56 -4.05 -3.24
N GLN A 402 -5.63 -4.98 -3.00
CA GLN A 402 -5.46 -6.16 -3.85
C GLN A 402 -6.67 -7.09 -3.78
N GLU A 403 -7.24 -7.30 -2.60
CA GLU A 403 -8.48 -8.06 -2.41
C GLU A 403 -9.66 -7.40 -3.13
N TYR A 404 -9.84 -6.09 -2.96
CA TYR A 404 -10.89 -5.33 -3.65
C TYR A 404 -10.73 -5.44 -5.17
N LYS A 405 -9.51 -5.24 -5.70
CA LYS A 405 -9.21 -5.36 -7.13
C LYS A 405 -9.49 -6.78 -7.63
N SER A 406 -9.08 -7.80 -6.88
CA SER A 406 -9.32 -9.20 -7.20
C SER A 406 -10.82 -9.48 -7.32
N TYR A 407 -11.62 -9.05 -6.34
CA TYR A 407 -13.08 -9.16 -6.37
C TYR A 407 -13.70 -8.41 -7.56
N MET A 408 -13.26 -7.17 -7.82
CA MET A 408 -13.78 -6.34 -8.91
C MET A 408 -13.44 -6.92 -10.29
N LEU A 409 -12.32 -7.63 -10.43
CA LEU A 409 -11.92 -8.31 -11.67
C LEU A 409 -12.48 -9.73 -11.82
N ASP A 410 -13.00 -10.32 -10.75
CA ASP A 410 -13.55 -11.68 -10.78
C ASP A 410 -14.80 -11.77 -11.67
N LYS A 411 -14.70 -12.49 -12.80
CA LYS A 411 -15.83 -12.70 -13.72
C LYS A 411 -16.92 -13.61 -13.14
N GLN A 412 -16.60 -14.36 -12.09
CA GLN A 412 -17.50 -15.29 -11.42
C GLN A 412 -18.02 -14.75 -10.07
N LYS A 413 -17.90 -13.44 -9.82
CA LYS A 413 -18.33 -12.84 -8.56
C LYS A 413 -19.80 -13.10 -8.22
N TRP A 414 -20.68 -13.10 -9.23
CA TRP A 414 -22.11 -13.42 -9.04
C TRP A 414 -22.29 -14.88 -8.60
N GLN A 415 -21.55 -15.80 -9.21
CA GLN A 415 -21.64 -17.23 -8.92
C GLN A 415 -21.19 -17.60 -7.49
N LYS A 416 -20.47 -16.70 -6.83
CA LYS A 416 -20.01 -16.87 -5.44
C LYS A 416 -20.99 -16.30 -4.41
N THR A 417 -22.10 -15.70 -4.83
CA THR A 417 -23.09 -15.15 -3.91
C THR A 417 -24.07 -16.21 -3.42
N GLU A 418 -24.64 -15.98 -2.24
CA GLU A 418 -25.70 -16.83 -1.71
C GLU A 418 -26.95 -16.76 -2.61
N GLU A 419 -27.21 -15.59 -3.18
CA GLU A 419 -28.32 -15.33 -4.10
C GLU A 419 -28.23 -16.17 -5.38
N PHE A 420 -27.03 -16.36 -5.94
CA PHE A 420 -26.84 -17.27 -7.08
C PHE A 420 -27.13 -18.73 -6.71
N THR A 421 -26.80 -19.14 -5.49
CA THR A 421 -27.10 -20.48 -5.00
C THR A 421 -28.62 -20.71 -4.95
N LYS A 422 -29.36 -19.74 -4.41
CA LYS A 422 -30.84 -19.73 -4.40
C LYS A 422 -31.43 -19.71 -5.81
N GLU A 423 -30.88 -18.91 -6.72
CA GLU A 423 -31.30 -18.89 -8.13
C GLU A 423 -31.07 -20.24 -8.82
N SER A 424 -29.92 -20.87 -8.59
CA SER A 424 -29.60 -22.17 -9.16
C SER A 424 -30.56 -23.25 -8.66
N ARG A 425 -30.86 -23.26 -7.36
CA ARG A 425 -31.85 -24.17 -6.75
C ARG A 425 -33.25 -23.93 -7.31
N PHE A 426 -33.66 -22.68 -7.48
CA PHE A 426 -34.93 -22.35 -8.14
C PHE A 426 -35.00 -22.93 -9.55
N LEU A 427 -33.95 -22.75 -10.37
CA LEU A 427 -33.91 -23.26 -11.74
C LEU A 427 -33.90 -24.78 -11.80
N GLU A 428 -33.24 -25.45 -10.87
CA GLU A 428 -33.28 -26.90 -10.70
C GLU A 428 -34.73 -27.36 -10.43
N LEU A 429 -35.37 -26.81 -9.40
CA LEU A 429 -36.74 -27.15 -9.02
C LEU A 429 -37.74 -26.84 -10.13
N LYS A 430 -37.62 -25.68 -10.79
CA LYS A 430 -38.44 -25.28 -11.96
C LYS A 430 -38.40 -26.32 -13.08
N ASN A 431 -37.26 -27.01 -13.23
CA ASN A 431 -37.04 -28.01 -14.25
C ASN A 431 -37.33 -29.46 -13.81
N SER A 432 -37.61 -29.68 -12.52
CA SER A 432 -37.97 -30.99 -11.98
C SER A 432 -39.26 -31.53 -12.60
N GLU A 433 -39.36 -32.86 -12.67
CA GLU A 433 -40.55 -33.53 -13.21
C GLU A 433 -41.80 -33.23 -12.39
N ASP A 434 -41.69 -33.17 -11.06
CA ASP A 434 -42.82 -32.92 -10.18
C ASP A 434 -43.38 -31.50 -10.30
N ILE A 435 -42.54 -30.46 -10.36
CA ILE A 435 -43.01 -29.08 -10.57
C ILE A 435 -43.61 -28.90 -11.96
N LYS A 436 -43.00 -29.50 -13.00
CA LYS A 436 -43.54 -29.49 -14.37
C LYS A 436 -44.89 -30.20 -14.44
N TRP A 437 -44.99 -31.37 -13.82
CA TRP A 437 -46.23 -32.14 -13.73
C TRP A 437 -47.30 -31.33 -13.00
N TYR A 438 -47.00 -30.80 -11.81
CA TYR A 438 -47.92 -29.96 -11.04
C TYR A 438 -48.40 -28.76 -11.85
N ALA A 439 -47.49 -28.02 -12.50
CA ALA A 439 -47.82 -26.90 -13.36
C ALA A 439 -48.70 -27.30 -14.56
N SER A 440 -48.55 -28.52 -15.07
CA SER A 440 -49.37 -29.02 -16.19
C SER A 440 -50.79 -29.43 -15.77
N VAL A 441 -50.98 -29.86 -14.52
CA VAL A 441 -52.27 -30.34 -14.02
C VAL A 441 -53.04 -29.30 -13.22
N VAL A 442 -52.34 -28.38 -12.54
CA VAL A 442 -52.95 -27.32 -11.74
C VAL A 442 -53.68 -26.34 -12.68
N GLY A 443 -54.99 -26.19 -12.47
CA GLY A 443 -55.85 -25.38 -13.34
C GLY A 443 -56.27 -26.05 -14.66
N SER A 444 -55.87 -27.31 -14.90
CA SER A 444 -56.39 -28.09 -16.02
C SER A 444 -57.80 -28.60 -15.74
N THR A 445 -58.54 -29.01 -16.79
CA THR A 445 -59.87 -29.61 -16.66
C THR A 445 -59.83 -31.11 -16.32
N LYS A 446 -58.64 -31.70 -16.16
CA LYS A 446 -58.42 -33.15 -16.00
C LYS A 446 -59.23 -33.74 -14.85
N PHE A 447 -59.35 -33.01 -13.74
CA PHE A 447 -60.04 -33.46 -12.53
C PHE A 447 -61.43 -32.83 -12.32
N ASN A 448 -61.97 -32.13 -13.32
CA ASN A 448 -63.27 -31.45 -13.19
C ASN A 448 -64.40 -32.40 -12.81
N GLU A 449 -64.46 -33.58 -13.42
CA GLU A 449 -65.46 -34.59 -13.09
C GLU A 449 -65.33 -35.07 -11.64
N LEU A 450 -64.11 -35.31 -11.14
CA LEU A 450 -63.91 -35.72 -9.74
C LEU A 450 -64.29 -34.60 -8.76
N ASN A 451 -64.01 -33.34 -9.10
CA ASN A 451 -64.41 -32.19 -8.29
C ASN A 451 -65.92 -31.92 -8.34
N ALA A 452 -66.60 -32.34 -9.40
CA ALA A 452 -68.03 -32.11 -9.59
C ALA A 452 -68.92 -33.09 -8.82
N TRP A 453 -68.38 -34.21 -8.33
CA TRP A 453 -69.16 -35.28 -7.70
C TRP A 453 -68.63 -35.63 -6.32
N ARG A 454 -69.49 -35.62 -5.30
CA ARG A 454 -69.20 -36.11 -3.94
C ARG A 454 -69.90 -37.44 -3.73
N LEU A 455 -69.16 -38.46 -3.31
CA LEU A 455 -69.72 -39.77 -2.95
C LEU A 455 -70.61 -39.62 -1.71
N THR A 456 -71.85 -40.09 -1.80
CA THR A 456 -72.87 -39.98 -0.74
C THR A 456 -73.36 -41.33 -0.24
N PHE A 457 -73.20 -42.39 -1.03
CA PHE A 457 -73.48 -43.76 -0.65
C PHE A 457 -72.55 -44.71 -1.40
N GLU A 458 -72.05 -45.71 -0.72
CA GLU A 458 -71.29 -46.80 -1.33
C GLU A 458 -71.55 -48.11 -0.61
N ASP A 459 -71.67 -49.19 -1.38
CA ASP A 459 -71.48 -50.55 -0.91
C ASP A 459 -70.71 -51.34 -1.97
N ASP A 460 -69.56 -51.90 -1.57
CA ASP A 460 -68.70 -52.74 -2.39
C ASP A 460 -68.86 -54.23 -2.07
N PHE A 461 -69.80 -54.56 -1.17
CA PHE A 461 -70.15 -55.91 -0.73
C PHE A 461 -68.96 -56.75 -0.24
N THR A 462 -67.87 -56.11 0.20
CA THR A 462 -66.65 -56.80 0.68
C THR A 462 -66.76 -57.30 2.13
N SER A 463 -67.79 -56.87 2.87
CA SER A 463 -67.94 -57.16 4.31
C SER A 463 -68.30 -58.62 4.63
N GLY A 464 -68.63 -59.43 3.62
CA GLY A 464 -68.97 -60.85 3.77
C GLY A 464 -70.40 -61.13 4.24
N LYS A 465 -71.22 -60.11 4.54
CA LYS A 465 -72.66 -60.24 4.83
C LYS A 465 -73.41 -59.02 4.31
N VAL A 466 -74.74 -59.13 4.14
CA VAL A 466 -75.57 -57.96 3.82
C VAL A 466 -75.51 -56.97 4.98
N ASP A 467 -75.17 -55.72 4.68
CA ASP A 467 -75.24 -54.61 5.63
C ASP A 467 -76.71 -54.21 5.85
N GLU A 468 -77.31 -54.68 6.93
CA GLU A 468 -78.72 -54.41 7.26
C GLU A 468 -78.97 -52.95 7.71
N GLU A 469 -77.93 -52.19 8.03
CA GLU A 469 -78.04 -50.75 8.25
C GLU A 469 -78.27 -50.03 6.92
N LYS A 470 -77.65 -50.51 5.83
CA LYS A 470 -77.84 -49.98 4.48
C LYS A 470 -79.02 -50.59 3.73
N TRP A 471 -79.29 -51.88 3.89
CA TRP A 471 -80.24 -52.59 3.03
C TRP A 471 -81.34 -53.31 3.82
N MET A 472 -82.59 -53.12 3.40
CA MET A 472 -83.71 -53.99 3.76
C MET A 472 -84.02 -54.96 2.63
N ASN A 473 -84.64 -56.09 2.94
CA ASN A 473 -84.94 -57.16 1.98
C ASN A 473 -86.43 -57.31 1.63
N SER A 474 -87.16 -56.21 1.72
CA SER A 474 -88.61 -56.18 1.50
C SER A 474 -89.07 -54.81 1.02
N TYR A 475 -90.32 -54.71 0.58
CA TYR A 475 -90.94 -53.42 0.36
C TYR A 475 -91.03 -52.61 1.66
N PHE A 476 -90.72 -51.31 1.57
CA PHE A 476 -90.71 -50.37 2.70
C PHE A 476 -91.98 -50.44 3.56
N TRP A 477 -93.15 -50.36 2.92
CA TRP A 477 -94.44 -50.38 3.62
C TRP A 477 -94.77 -51.72 4.28
N GLY A 478 -94.14 -52.82 3.87
CA GLY A 478 -94.31 -54.11 4.54
C GLY A 478 -93.68 -54.05 5.92
N LYS A 479 -92.42 -53.62 5.96
CA LYS A 479 -91.69 -53.41 7.21
C LYS A 479 -92.39 -52.37 8.10
N MET A 480 -92.86 -51.26 7.52
CA MET A 480 -93.46 -50.17 8.29
C MET A 480 -94.88 -50.47 8.82
N LEU A 481 -95.73 -51.12 8.03
CA LEU A 481 -97.14 -51.35 8.43
C LEU A 481 -97.35 -52.70 9.10
N LEU A 482 -96.59 -53.73 8.70
CA LEU A 482 -96.84 -55.11 9.11
C LEU A 482 -95.72 -55.67 10.00
N ASN A 483 -94.58 -54.96 10.12
CA ASN A 483 -93.32 -55.53 10.60
C ASN A 483 -93.03 -56.90 9.92
N ASP A 484 -93.42 -57.03 8.66
CA ASP A 484 -93.42 -58.28 7.91
C ASP A 484 -93.31 -57.99 6.41
N ARG A 485 -93.23 -59.03 5.58
CA ARG A 485 -92.93 -58.94 4.16
C ARG A 485 -94.16 -59.30 3.35
N TYR A 486 -94.35 -58.58 2.24
CA TYR A 486 -95.36 -58.92 1.26
C TYR A 486 -94.78 -58.80 -0.15
N VAL A 487 -95.48 -59.39 -1.12
CA VAL A 487 -95.23 -59.20 -2.55
C VAL A 487 -96.49 -58.70 -3.24
N LEU A 488 -96.37 -58.20 -4.47
CA LEU A 488 -97.51 -57.71 -5.22
C LEU A 488 -98.28 -58.89 -5.82
N ALA A 489 -99.58 -58.73 -6.06
CA ALA A 489 -100.43 -59.80 -6.57
C ALA A 489 -99.95 -60.45 -7.88
N GLY A 490 -99.23 -59.70 -8.72
CA GLY A 490 -98.63 -60.20 -9.95
C GLY A 490 -97.38 -61.07 -9.75
N ASP A 491 -96.70 -60.96 -8.61
CA ASP A 491 -95.48 -61.71 -8.32
C ASP A 491 -95.80 -63.20 -8.15
N LYS A 492 -94.97 -64.06 -8.73
CA LYS A 492 -95.04 -65.53 -8.61
C LYS A 492 -94.00 -66.08 -7.65
N HIS A 493 -93.12 -65.22 -7.15
CA HIS A 493 -92.14 -65.51 -6.11
C HIS A 493 -92.51 -64.83 -4.79
N TYR A 494 -91.92 -65.33 -3.70
CA TYR A 494 -91.90 -64.63 -2.42
C TYR A 494 -90.46 -64.22 -2.05
N TYR A 495 -90.29 -63.02 -1.48
CA TYR A 495 -88.97 -62.57 -1.02
C TYR A 495 -88.60 -63.18 0.32
N THR A 496 -87.39 -63.74 0.44
CA THR A 496 -86.92 -64.37 1.68
C THR A 496 -86.10 -63.43 2.54
N ASN A 497 -85.87 -63.81 3.80
CA ASN A 497 -85.07 -63.02 4.74
C ASN A 497 -83.59 -63.33 4.49
N ASN A 498 -83.03 -62.72 3.44
CA ASN A 498 -81.65 -62.91 2.96
C ASN A 498 -81.25 -64.34 2.53
N LYS A 499 -82.14 -65.35 2.60
CA LYS A 499 -81.83 -66.73 2.12
C LYS A 499 -81.57 -66.81 0.61
N ASN A 500 -82.10 -65.85 -0.14
CA ASN A 500 -81.91 -65.71 -1.59
C ASN A 500 -80.90 -64.60 -1.92
N VAL A 501 -80.10 -64.16 -0.94
CA VAL A 501 -79.01 -63.21 -1.13
C VAL A 501 -77.72 -63.86 -0.65
N GLU A 502 -76.79 -64.09 -1.57
CA GLU A 502 -75.50 -64.72 -1.28
C GLU A 502 -74.38 -63.71 -1.57
N LEU A 503 -73.37 -63.62 -0.70
CA LEU A 503 -72.16 -62.84 -0.98
C LEU A 503 -70.99 -63.79 -1.26
N ASN A 504 -70.22 -63.49 -2.30
CA ASN A 504 -69.00 -64.22 -2.65
C ASN A 504 -67.90 -63.22 -3.04
N GLY A 505 -66.90 -63.07 -2.17
CA GLY A 505 -65.83 -62.08 -2.36
C GLY A 505 -66.38 -60.66 -2.38
N THR A 506 -66.28 -59.98 -3.52
CA THR A 506 -66.77 -58.62 -3.75
C THR A 506 -68.18 -58.58 -4.34
N THR A 507 -68.81 -59.73 -4.61
CA THR A 507 -70.05 -59.78 -5.37
C THR A 507 -71.21 -60.26 -4.53
N LEU A 508 -72.29 -59.46 -4.52
CA LEU A 508 -73.60 -59.85 -4.02
C LEU A 508 -74.44 -60.49 -5.13
N LYS A 509 -75.13 -61.59 -4.82
CA LYS A 509 -76.00 -62.30 -5.75
C LYS A 509 -77.41 -62.41 -5.20
N ILE A 510 -78.38 -61.88 -5.92
CA ILE A 510 -79.81 -62.14 -5.68
C ILE A 510 -80.22 -63.36 -6.51
N ILE A 511 -80.64 -64.43 -5.85
CA ILE A 511 -80.89 -65.73 -6.49
C ILE A 511 -82.37 -66.05 -6.49
N THR A 512 -82.94 -66.23 -7.68
CA THR A 512 -84.30 -66.74 -7.84
C THR A 512 -84.26 -68.26 -7.91
N LYS A 513 -85.02 -68.97 -7.08
CA LYS A 513 -85.04 -70.44 -6.96
C LYS A 513 -86.47 -70.97 -7.13
N LYS A 514 -86.60 -72.20 -7.62
CA LYS A 514 -87.87 -72.95 -7.54
C LYS A 514 -87.93 -73.59 -6.17
N GLU A 515 -88.70 -73.01 -5.29
CA GLU A 515 -88.77 -73.36 -3.87
C GLU A 515 -90.14 -72.94 -3.35
N ASN A 516 -90.86 -73.89 -2.75
CA ASN A 516 -92.18 -73.63 -2.21
C ASN A 516 -92.07 -72.71 -0.99
N SER A 517 -92.87 -71.66 -0.95
CA SER A 517 -92.97 -70.74 0.17
C SER A 517 -94.40 -70.24 0.35
N LYS A 518 -94.73 -69.78 1.55
CA LYS A 518 -96.01 -69.15 1.85
C LYS A 518 -95.77 -67.73 2.33
N GLY A 519 -96.58 -66.78 1.87
CA GLY A 519 -96.37 -65.39 2.22
C GLY A 519 -97.53 -64.47 1.92
N LYS A 520 -97.45 -63.24 2.44
CA LYS A 520 -98.47 -62.21 2.24
C LYS A 520 -98.37 -61.60 0.85
N VAL A 521 -99.53 -61.39 0.25
CA VAL A 521 -99.74 -60.73 -1.03
C VAL A 521 -100.53 -59.45 -0.77
N TRP A 522 -100.12 -58.34 -1.38
CA TRP A 522 -100.94 -57.15 -1.45
C TRP A 522 -101.66 -57.06 -2.80
N HIS A 523 -102.99 -56.92 -2.75
CA HIS A 523 -103.84 -56.67 -3.92
C HIS A 523 -104.61 -55.36 -3.76
N PRO A 524 -104.66 -54.49 -4.79
CA PRO A 524 -105.28 -53.17 -4.67
C PRO A 524 -106.78 -53.20 -4.30
N VAL A 525 -107.49 -54.28 -4.65
CA VAL A 525 -108.93 -54.45 -4.32
C VAL A 525 -109.17 -55.28 -3.05
N HIS A 526 -108.27 -56.23 -2.73
CA HIS A 526 -108.51 -57.23 -1.68
C HIS A 526 -107.66 -57.02 -0.42
N GLY A 527 -106.76 -56.03 -0.42
CA GLY A 527 -105.82 -55.81 0.68
C GLY A 527 -104.80 -56.95 0.80
N PHE A 528 -104.39 -57.25 2.04
CA PHE A 528 -103.42 -58.30 2.32
C PHE A 528 -104.08 -59.67 2.52
N PHE A 529 -103.56 -60.71 1.86
CA PHE A 529 -103.95 -62.10 2.08
C PHE A 529 -102.76 -63.04 1.88
N GLU A 530 -102.83 -64.27 2.37
CA GLU A 530 -101.76 -65.27 2.20
C GLU A 530 -101.93 -66.08 0.91
N ARG A 531 -100.81 -66.44 0.29
CA ARG A 531 -100.76 -67.29 -0.90
C ARG A 531 -99.54 -68.20 -0.85
N ASP A 532 -99.67 -69.40 -1.42
CA ASP A 532 -98.53 -70.29 -1.68
C ASP A 532 -97.83 -69.89 -2.99
N PHE A 533 -96.50 -69.95 -2.97
CA PHE A 533 -95.62 -69.58 -4.07
C PHE A 533 -94.71 -70.75 -4.41
N GLU A 534 -94.50 -70.99 -5.70
CA GLU A 534 -93.59 -72.04 -6.19
C GLU A 534 -92.13 -71.55 -6.30
N TYR A 535 -91.90 -70.26 -6.09
CA TYR A 535 -90.60 -69.62 -6.29
C TYR A 535 -90.24 -68.72 -5.10
N THR A 536 -88.94 -68.64 -4.82
CA THR A 536 -88.35 -67.66 -3.88
C THR A 536 -87.36 -66.76 -4.61
N SER A 537 -87.23 -65.51 -4.15
CA SER A 537 -86.20 -64.59 -4.66
C SER A 537 -85.73 -63.61 -3.57
N GLY A 538 -84.86 -62.68 -3.95
CA GLY A 538 -84.32 -61.64 -3.07
C GLY A 538 -84.60 -60.23 -3.58
N MET A 539 -84.55 -59.30 -2.64
CA MET A 539 -84.63 -57.86 -2.87
C MET A 539 -83.64 -57.19 -1.94
N LEU A 540 -83.07 -56.08 -2.37
CA LEU A 540 -82.41 -55.10 -1.51
C LEU A 540 -83.04 -53.75 -1.75
N SER A 541 -83.25 -52.98 -0.67
CA SER A 541 -83.77 -51.63 -0.74
C SER A 541 -83.11 -50.73 0.30
N THR A 542 -82.81 -49.49 -0.07
CA THR A 542 -82.27 -48.48 0.86
C THR A 542 -83.35 -47.65 1.54
N ALA A 543 -84.63 -48.05 1.47
CA ALA A 543 -85.75 -47.19 1.84
C ALA A 543 -85.73 -46.66 3.29
N HIS A 544 -85.11 -47.37 4.23
CA HIS A 544 -84.98 -46.96 5.63
C HIS A 544 -83.67 -46.21 5.92
N SER A 545 -82.69 -46.28 5.03
CA SER A 545 -81.30 -45.90 5.32
C SER A 545 -80.81 -44.74 4.45
N PHE A 546 -81.13 -44.77 3.15
CA PHE A 546 -80.60 -43.82 2.18
C PHE A 546 -81.65 -43.47 1.13
N ARG A 547 -81.91 -42.17 1.02
CA ARG A 547 -82.75 -41.53 0.00
C ARG A 547 -82.02 -40.29 -0.48
N GLN A 548 -81.96 -40.09 -1.78
CA GLN A 548 -81.30 -38.93 -2.35
C GLN A 548 -82.17 -38.29 -3.42
N LYS A 549 -82.16 -36.96 -3.47
CA LYS A 549 -82.73 -36.18 -4.57
C LYS A 549 -81.60 -35.72 -5.49
N TYR A 550 -81.74 -35.98 -6.78
CA TYR A 550 -80.71 -35.70 -7.79
C TYR A 550 -79.41 -36.49 -7.56
N GLY A 551 -78.45 -36.29 -8.45
CA GLY A 551 -77.14 -36.92 -8.36
C GLY A 551 -76.94 -38.01 -9.40
N LYS A 552 -75.94 -38.86 -9.17
CA LYS A 552 -75.59 -39.98 -10.04
C LYS A 552 -75.72 -41.27 -9.26
N PHE A 553 -76.49 -42.23 -9.77
CA PHE A 553 -76.73 -43.54 -9.17
C PHE A 553 -76.13 -44.59 -10.09
N GLU A 554 -75.16 -45.35 -9.60
CA GLU A 554 -74.39 -46.29 -10.41
C GLU A 554 -74.31 -47.65 -9.71
N ALA A 555 -74.39 -48.71 -10.51
CA ALA A 555 -74.11 -50.05 -10.02
C ALA A 555 -73.41 -50.88 -11.09
N LYS A 556 -72.38 -51.61 -10.70
CA LYS A 556 -71.73 -52.61 -11.55
C LYS A 556 -72.44 -53.94 -11.37
N ILE A 557 -73.13 -54.36 -12.42
CA ILE A 557 -74.10 -55.45 -12.37
C ILE A 557 -73.86 -56.40 -13.54
N LYS A 558 -74.03 -57.69 -13.29
CA LYS A 558 -74.16 -58.72 -14.32
C LYS A 558 -75.56 -59.33 -14.24
N ILE A 559 -76.32 -59.12 -15.32
CA ILE A 559 -77.66 -59.69 -15.46
C ILE A 559 -77.60 -61.11 -16.01
N ASP A 560 -78.57 -61.95 -15.65
CA ASP A 560 -78.75 -63.30 -16.19
C ASP A 560 -79.81 -63.33 -17.31
N ALA A 561 -79.53 -64.00 -18.42
CA ALA A 561 -80.46 -64.12 -19.56
C ALA A 561 -81.66 -65.05 -19.31
N ASN A 562 -81.67 -65.80 -18.20
CA ASN A 562 -82.72 -66.75 -17.84
C ASN A 562 -84.10 -66.07 -17.77
N PHE A 563 -85.00 -66.44 -18.67
CA PHE A 563 -86.37 -65.94 -18.75
C PHE A 563 -87.33 -67.01 -18.24
N PRO A 564 -88.35 -66.70 -17.43
CA PRO A 564 -88.95 -65.38 -17.18
C PRO A 564 -88.48 -64.66 -15.91
N VAL A 565 -87.27 -64.95 -15.43
CA VAL A 565 -86.73 -64.22 -14.27
C VAL A 565 -86.43 -62.78 -14.68
N TYR A 566 -87.18 -61.84 -14.12
CA TYR A 566 -86.91 -60.42 -14.28
C TYR A 566 -85.82 -59.99 -13.30
N GLN A 567 -85.05 -58.98 -13.69
CA GLN A 567 -84.02 -58.35 -12.87
C GLN A 567 -84.14 -56.85 -13.01
N ALA A 568 -84.05 -56.12 -11.90
CA ALA A 568 -84.30 -54.70 -11.89
C ALA A 568 -83.37 -53.95 -10.93
N PHE A 569 -82.86 -52.83 -11.42
CA PHE A 569 -82.30 -51.74 -10.62
C PHE A 569 -83.17 -50.51 -10.83
N TRP A 570 -83.78 -50.01 -9.76
CA TRP A 570 -84.81 -48.98 -9.85
C TRP A 570 -84.85 -48.12 -8.60
N LEU A 571 -85.43 -46.93 -8.73
CA LEU A 571 -85.57 -45.95 -7.68
C LEU A 571 -87.05 -45.68 -7.45
N LYS A 572 -87.44 -45.46 -6.20
CA LYS A 572 -88.84 -45.22 -5.84
C LYS A 572 -88.98 -44.11 -4.80
N GLY A 573 -90.05 -43.33 -4.94
CA GLY A 573 -90.49 -42.35 -3.94
C GLY A 573 -91.15 -43.01 -2.73
N GLU A 574 -91.63 -42.17 -1.81
CA GLU A 574 -92.36 -42.64 -0.63
C GLU A 574 -93.67 -43.34 -0.99
N LYS A 575 -94.35 -42.81 -2.03
CA LYS A 575 -95.60 -43.35 -2.56
C LYS A 575 -95.33 -44.30 -3.73
N ILE A 576 -96.40 -44.79 -4.38
CA ILE A 576 -96.28 -45.70 -5.54
C ILE A 576 -95.61 -45.02 -6.75
N LEU A 577 -95.70 -43.69 -6.85
CA LEU A 577 -95.03 -42.84 -7.84
C LEU A 577 -94.41 -41.63 -7.13
N PRO A 578 -93.29 -41.06 -7.65
CA PRO A 578 -92.60 -41.44 -8.89
C PRO A 578 -91.74 -42.70 -8.78
N GLU A 579 -91.50 -43.34 -9.91
CA GLU A 579 -90.65 -44.54 -10.07
C GLU A 579 -89.70 -44.36 -11.25
N VAL A 580 -88.41 -44.59 -11.03
CA VAL A 580 -87.39 -44.51 -12.07
C VAL A 580 -86.70 -45.86 -12.22
N ASP A 581 -86.93 -46.53 -13.33
CA ASP A 581 -86.26 -47.78 -13.68
C ASP A 581 -84.90 -47.45 -14.31
N VAL A 582 -83.80 -47.63 -13.57
CA VAL A 582 -82.45 -47.63 -14.17
C VAL A 582 -82.40 -48.73 -15.21
N PHE A 583 -82.89 -49.91 -14.86
CA PHE A 583 -83.39 -50.87 -15.82
C PHE A 583 -84.37 -51.89 -15.21
N LYS A 584 -85.19 -52.45 -16.09
CA LYS A 584 -85.91 -53.72 -15.91
C LYS A 584 -85.57 -54.63 -17.09
N PHE A 585 -85.03 -55.80 -16.79
CA PHE A 585 -84.67 -56.82 -17.78
C PHE A 585 -85.60 -58.03 -17.66
N ASN A 586 -85.97 -58.64 -18.78
CA ASN A 586 -86.82 -59.85 -18.86
C ASN A 586 -88.23 -59.74 -18.24
N MET A 587 -88.69 -58.54 -17.85
CA MET A 587 -89.97 -58.33 -17.16
C MET A 587 -91.19 -58.86 -17.94
N ASP A 588 -91.37 -58.44 -19.19
CA ASP A 588 -92.54 -58.78 -20.02
C ASP A 588 -92.19 -59.57 -21.29
N LYS A 589 -90.92 -59.53 -21.75
CA LYS A 589 -90.43 -60.28 -22.91
C LYS A 589 -88.96 -60.69 -22.73
N ARG A 590 -88.61 -61.89 -23.20
CA ARG A 590 -87.23 -62.40 -23.24
C ARG A 590 -86.26 -61.40 -23.89
N ASN A 591 -85.12 -61.21 -23.25
CA ASN A 591 -84.02 -60.32 -23.62
C ASN A 591 -84.41 -58.85 -23.77
N ARG A 592 -85.56 -58.41 -23.26
CA ARG A 592 -85.94 -56.99 -23.29
C ARG A 592 -85.30 -56.27 -22.11
N PHE A 593 -84.52 -55.25 -22.42
CA PHE A 593 -83.97 -54.31 -21.44
C PHE A 593 -84.73 -52.99 -21.56
N GLN A 594 -85.38 -52.57 -20.47
CA GLN A 594 -86.26 -51.41 -20.44
C GLN A 594 -85.77 -50.40 -19.40
N MET A 595 -85.63 -49.13 -19.80
CA MET A 595 -85.42 -48.00 -18.91
C MET A 595 -86.68 -47.14 -18.90
N SER A 596 -87.08 -46.61 -17.75
CA SER A 596 -88.33 -45.85 -17.65
C SER A 596 -88.29 -44.79 -16.56
N ASN A 597 -89.04 -43.71 -16.79
CA ASN A 597 -89.49 -42.79 -15.75
C ASN A 597 -91.02 -42.84 -15.71
N ILE A 598 -91.60 -43.03 -14.53
CA ILE A 598 -93.04 -43.14 -14.31
C ILE A 598 -93.45 -42.12 -13.26
N TRP A 599 -94.40 -41.25 -13.60
CA TRP A 599 -94.83 -40.14 -12.74
C TRP A 599 -96.33 -39.88 -12.92
N GLY A 600 -96.93 -39.11 -12.02
CA GLY A 600 -98.35 -38.78 -12.08
C GLY A 600 -98.97 -38.73 -10.69
N ASP A 601 -100.29 -38.86 -10.64
CA ASP A 601 -101.01 -38.92 -9.36
C ASP A 601 -100.77 -40.27 -8.67
N ALA A 602 -100.12 -40.24 -7.51
CA ALA A 602 -99.84 -41.43 -6.72
C ALA A 602 -101.10 -42.09 -6.12
N ASN A 603 -102.24 -41.37 -6.07
CA ASN A 603 -103.51 -41.90 -5.58
C ASN A 603 -104.38 -42.49 -6.72
N ASP A 604 -104.07 -42.20 -7.98
CA ASP A 604 -104.79 -42.71 -9.15
C ASP A 604 -103.80 -43.14 -10.24
N PHE A 605 -103.35 -44.39 -10.14
CA PHE A 605 -102.39 -44.97 -11.09
C PHE A 605 -102.89 -44.99 -12.54
N LYS A 606 -104.20 -44.83 -12.81
CA LYS A 606 -104.74 -44.70 -14.18
C LYS A 606 -104.28 -43.42 -14.87
N LYS A 607 -103.85 -42.41 -14.10
CA LYS A 607 -103.29 -41.15 -14.59
C LYS A 607 -101.76 -41.16 -14.65
N ALA A 608 -101.12 -42.31 -14.42
CA ALA A 608 -99.67 -42.45 -14.54
C ALA A 608 -99.22 -42.17 -15.99
N ARG A 609 -98.20 -41.34 -16.11
CA ARG A 609 -97.47 -41.06 -17.34
C ARG A 609 -96.15 -41.79 -17.30
N LYS A 610 -95.64 -42.18 -18.48
CA LYS A 610 -94.42 -42.97 -18.61
C LYS A 610 -93.59 -42.51 -19.79
N ALA A 611 -92.32 -42.22 -19.54
CA ALA A 611 -91.27 -42.11 -20.55
C ALA A 611 -90.49 -43.42 -20.51
N THR A 612 -90.29 -44.08 -21.65
CA THR A 612 -89.64 -45.39 -21.68
C THR A 612 -88.78 -45.57 -22.92
N SER A 613 -87.70 -46.32 -22.78
CA SER A 613 -86.84 -46.75 -23.86
C SER A 613 -86.54 -48.23 -23.71
N LYS A 614 -86.53 -48.96 -24.82
CA LYS A 614 -86.38 -50.42 -24.85
C LYS A 614 -85.27 -50.80 -25.84
N ILE A 615 -84.37 -51.67 -25.41
CA ILE A 615 -83.31 -52.26 -26.24
C ILE A 615 -83.27 -53.78 -26.09
N ASN A 616 -82.56 -54.43 -26.99
CA ASN A 616 -82.18 -55.82 -26.79
C ASN A 616 -81.05 -55.88 -25.75
N GLY A 617 -81.26 -56.64 -24.68
CA GLY A 617 -80.31 -56.76 -23.58
C GLY A 617 -79.43 -58.01 -23.63
N SER A 618 -79.52 -58.84 -24.67
CA SER A 618 -78.72 -60.08 -24.76
C SER A 618 -77.20 -59.84 -24.69
N ALA A 619 -76.74 -58.68 -25.17
CA ALA A 619 -75.35 -58.27 -25.08
C ALA A 619 -74.90 -58.00 -23.63
N PHE A 620 -75.82 -57.57 -22.75
CA PHE A 620 -75.49 -57.19 -21.38
C PHE A 620 -75.53 -58.36 -20.39
N ALA A 621 -76.08 -59.51 -20.79
CA ALA A 621 -76.12 -60.71 -19.94
C ALA A 621 -74.81 -61.52 -19.92
N LYS A 622 -73.81 -61.11 -20.70
CA LYS A 622 -72.55 -61.85 -20.89
C LYS A 622 -71.47 -61.45 -19.88
N ASP A 623 -71.52 -60.24 -19.36
CA ASP A 623 -70.45 -59.62 -18.58
C ASP A 623 -71.01 -58.59 -17.59
N TYR A 624 -70.17 -58.04 -16.73
CA TYR A 624 -70.50 -56.92 -15.86
C TYR A 624 -70.54 -55.62 -16.66
N PHE A 625 -71.57 -54.80 -16.40
CA PHE A 625 -71.69 -53.45 -16.93
C PHE A 625 -72.01 -52.48 -15.80
N ILE A 626 -71.52 -51.25 -15.92
CA ILE A 626 -71.89 -50.14 -15.04
C ILE A 626 -73.16 -49.50 -15.61
N TYR A 627 -74.27 -49.66 -14.90
CA TYR A 627 -75.52 -48.99 -15.22
C TYR A 627 -75.62 -47.74 -14.38
N SER A 628 -75.81 -46.59 -15.03
CA SER A 628 -75.92 -45.31 -14.35
C SER A 628 -77.20 -44.57 -14.70
N LEU A 629 -77.67 -43.81 -13.71
CA LEU A 629 -78.68 -42.77 -13.86
C LEU A 629 -78.08 -41.46 -13.35
N GLU A 630 -77.90 -40.48 -14.24
CA GLU A 630 -77.64 -39.10 -13.87
C GLU A 630 -78.97 -38.35 -13.82
N TRP A 631 -79.30 -37.85 -12.64
CA TRP A 631 -80.54 -37.16 -12.34
C TRP A 631 -80.23 -35.74 -11.90
N SER A 632 -80.64 -34.77 -12.71
CA SER A 632 -80.61 -33.35 -12.39
C SER A 632 -82.03 -32.79 -12.30
N PRO A 633 -82.22 -31.54 -11.83
CA PRO A 633 -83.51 -30.87 -11.90
C PRO A 633 -84.09 -30.76 -13.33
N GLU A 634 -83.24 -30.84 -14.36
CA GLU A 634 -83.63 -30.61 -15.75
C GLU A 634 -83.92 -31.90 -16.52
N LYS A 635 -83.21 -32.99 -16.20
CA LYS A 635 -83.27 -34.24 -16.97
C LYS A 635 -82.80 -35.47 -16.19
N LEU A 636 -83.23 -36.63 -16.69
CA LEU A 636 -82.71 -37.95 -16.37
C LEU A 636 -81.93 -38.48 -17.56
N ILE A 637 -80.71 -38.96 -17.35
CA ILE A 637 -79.84 -39.57 -18.37
C ILE A 637 -79.43 -40.97 -17.88
N TRP A 638 -79.75 -41.99 -18.67
CA TRP A 638 -79.31 -43.36 -18.44
C TRP A 638 -78.07 -43.62 -19.26
N LYS A 639 -77.07 -44.26 -18.64
CA LYS A 639 -75.86 -44.70 -19.34
C LYS A 639 -75.55 -46.16 -19.02
N ILE A 640 -74.88 -46.81 -19.97
CA ILE A 640 -74.27 -48.14 -19.80
C ILE A 640 -72.80 -47.98 -20.13
N ASN A 641 -71.92 -48.30 -19.19
CA ASN A 641 -70.47 -48.10 -19.31
C ASN A 641 -70.14 -46.66 -19.74
N GLY A 642 -70.78 -45.67 -19.10
CA GLY A 642 -70.57 -44.24 -19.35
C GLY A 642 -71.15 -43.71 -20.67
N MET A 643 -71.72 -44.55 -21.54
CA MET A 643 -72.38 -44.12 -22.77
C MET A 643 -73.88 -43.92 -22.59
N GLU A 644 -74.37 -42.73 -22.93
CA GLU A 644 -75.80 -42.39 -22.91
C GLU A 644 -76.61 -43.32 -23.82
N VAL A 645 -77.68 -43.89 -23.26
CA VAL A 645 -78.61 -44.80 -23.95
C VAL A 645 -80.05 -44.25 -23.97
N PHE A 646 -80.42 -43.44 -22.99
CA PHE A 646 -81.74 -42.82 -22.91
C PHE A 646 -81.66 -41.52 -22.12
N THR A 647 -82.42 -40.51 -22.55
CA THR A 647 -82.55 -39.24 -21.84
C THR A 647 -84.01 -38.78 -21.89
N THR A 648 -84.51 -38.22 -20.79
CA THR A 648 -85.81 -37.54 -20.76
C THR A 648 -85.77 -36.28 -19.91
N THR A 649 -86.52 -35.27 -20.32
CA THR A 649 -86.80 -34.02 -19.59
C THR A 649 -88.22 -34.03 -19.00
N SER A 650 -88.96 -35.13 -19.14
CA SER A 650 -90.36 -35.23 -18.74
C SER A 650 -90.52 -35.93 -17.39
N GLY A 651 -91.33 -35.33 -16.51
CA GLY A 651 -91.73 -35.95 -15.24
C GLY A 651 -90.56 -36.15 -14.27
N ILE A 652 -89.58 -35.23 -14.29
CA ILE A 652 -88.40 -35.32 -13.45
C ILE A 652 -88.84 -35.37 -11.98
N PRO A 653 -88.46 -36.41 -11.21
CA PRO A 653 -88.80 -36.47 -9.80
C PRO A 653 -88.23 -35.26 -9.05
N GLU A 654 -89.02 -34.71 -8.13
CA GLU A 654 -88.66 -33.54 -7.30
C GLU A 654 -88.55 -33.90 -5.81
N GLU A 655 -88.68 -35.19 -5.47
CA GLU A 655 -88.57 -35.73 -4.11
C GLU A 655 -87.44 -36.77 -4.01
N PRO A 656 -86.81 -36.97 -2.84
CA PRO A 656 -85.80 -38.01 -2.65
C PRO A 656 -86.33 -39.41 -2.94
N LEU A 657 -85.57 -40.20 -3.70
CA LEU A 657 -85.88 -41.59 -4.00
C LEU A 657 -84.90 -42.53 -3.30
N TYR A 658 -85.37 -43.71 -2.92
CA TYR A 658 -84.50 -44.81 -2.47
C TYR A 658 -84.26 -45.81 -3.59
N MET A 659 -83.16 -46.55 -3.50
CA MET A 659 -82.80 -47.57 -4.47
C MET A 659 -83.43 -48.92 -4.14
N MET A 660 -83.61 -49.71 -5.18
CA MET A 660 -84.07 -51.09 -5.12
C MET A 660 -83.34 -51.96 -6.15
N LEU A 661 -82.84 -53.10 -5.69
CA LEU A 661 -82.30 -54.18 -6.50
C LEU A 661 -83.16 -55.41 -6.27
N SER A 662 -83.75 -55.97 -7.32
CA SER A 662 -84.70 -57.09 -7.15
C SER A 662 -84.70 -58.00 -8.37
N ALA A 663 -84.90 -59.29 -8.12
CA ALA A 663 -85.22 -60.27 -9.13
C ALA A 663 -86.50 -61.03 -8.79
N GLY A 664 -87.12 -61.70 -9.76
CA GLY A 664 -88.34 -62.45 -9.52
C GLY A 664 -89.05 -62.90 -10.77
N ILE A 665 -90.29 -63.37 -10.65
CA ILE A 665 -91.09 -63.88 -11.76
C ILE A 665 -92.49 -63.23 -11.69
N GLN A 666 -92.93 -62.62 -12.78
CA GLN A 666 -94.32 -62.09 -12.92
C GLN A 666 -95.07 -62.67 -14.12
N ASN A 667 -94.36 -63.33 -15.05
CA ASN A 667 -94.94 -63.91 -16.25
C ASN A 667 -95.30 -65.40 -16.02
N ASN A 668 -96.39 -65.88 -16.63
CA ASN A 668 -96.86 -67.27 -16.55
C ASN A 668 -96.11 -68.23 -17.50
N THR A 669 -95.01 -67.79 -18.13
CA THR A 669 -94.21 -68.68 -18.99
C THR A 669 -93.52 -69.74 -18.12
N ALA A 670 -93.67 -71.02 -18.46
CA ALA A 670 -92.99 -72.10 -17.75
C ALA A 670 -91.46 -71.90 -17.78
N THR A 671 -90.78 -72.25 -16.68
CA THR A 671 -89.32 -72.16 -16.59
C THR A 671 -88.70 -73.41 -15.98
N GLU A 672 -87.67 -73.91 -16.64
CA GLU A 672 -86.79 -74.98 -16.15
C GLU A 672 -85.36 -74.45 -15.91
N GLN A 673 -85.13 -73.15 -16.11
CA GLN A 673 -83.81 -72.50 -16.06
C GLN A 673 -83.61 -71.77 -14.72
N LEU A 674 -83.70 -72.51 -13.61
CA LEU A 674 -83.45 -72.03 -12.25
C LEU A 674 -82.38 -72.90 -11.57
N PRO A 675 -81.54 -72.36 -10.66
CA PRO A 675 -81.56 -70.99 -10.15
C PRO A 675 -81.05 -69.95 -11.16
N SER A 676 -81.54 -68.71 -11.04
CA SER A 676 -81.04 -67.55 -11.79
C SER A 676 -80.39 -66.55 -10.84
N ALA A 677 -79.23 -66.02 -11.21
CA ALA A 677 -78.41 -65.16 -10.35
C ALA A 677 -78.29 -63.74 -10.92
N PHE A 678 -78.75 -62.77 -10.17
CA PHE A 678 -78.57 -61.35 -10.44
C PHE A 678 -77.39 -60.84 -9.61
N GLU A 679 -76.26 -60.56 -10.26
CA GLU A 679 -74.99 -60.27 -9.58
C GLU A 679 -74.70 -58.76 -9.55
N ILE A 680 -74.29 -58.25 -8.40
CA ILE A 680 -73.96 -56.84 -8.14
C ILE A 680 -72.59 -56.80 -7.46
N ASP A 681 -71.63 -56.12 -8.07
CA ASP A 681 -70.26 -55.98 -7.55
C ASP A 681 -70.13 -54.75 -6.65
N TRP A 682 -70.73 -53.63 -7.03
CA TRP A 682 -70.81 -52.45 -6.16
C TRP A 682 -71.98 -51.55 -6.53
N VAL A 683 -72.42 -50.73 -5.57
CA VAL A 683 -73.40 -49.65 -5.74
C VAL A 683 -72.82 -48.35 -5.21
N ARG A 684 -72.89 -47.28 -6.00
CA ARG A 684 -72.39 -45.95 -5.64
C ARG A 684 -73.39 -44.87 -5.98
N CYS A 685 -73.56 -43.92 -5.09
CA CYS A 685 -74.30 -42.68 -5.35
C CYS A 685 -73.41 -41.48 -5.13
N TYR A 686 -73.61 -40.48 -5.97
CA TYR A 686 -72.90 -39.22 -5.89
C TYR A 686 -73.89 -38.06 -5.93
N GLU A 687 -73.60 -36.98 -5.23
CA GLU A 687 -74.26 -35.69 -5.42
C GLU A 687 -73.32 -34.73 -6.14
N LYS A 688 -73.91 -33.74 -6.81
CA LYS A 688 -73.14 -32.72 -7.52
C LYS A 688 -72.67 -31.66 -6.52
N VAL A 689 -71.37 -31.32 -6.53
CA VAL A 689 -70.74 -30.34 -5.62
C VAL A 689 -70.88 -28.92 -6.15
#